data_AF-A0A2C9X4R4-F1
#
_entry.id   AF-A0A2C9X4R4-F1
#
_cell.length_a   1.000
_cell.length_b   1.000
_cell.length_c   1.000
_cell.angle_alpha   90.00
_cell.angle_beta   90.00
_cell.angle_gamma   90.00
#
_symmetry.space_group_name_H-M   'P 1'
#
loop_
_entity.id
_entity.type
_entity.pdbx_description
1 polymer ?
#
loop_
_entity_poly.entity_id
_entity_poly.type
_entity_poly.pdbx_seq_one_letter_code
_entity_poly.pdbx_strand_id
1 'polypeptide(L)'
;MKPRIYSPTETDFSTNGLGILKDCTRCEIYEVANGKYELELDYPLGTRFDEYFENDYQIKAKPNDQEEYHIFFIDDKDIDTFLNTVTIYAQSRTNRLGRRVVTLAEVDSKTGQEAISIIETKMDKKSDIRLYSDITAVSSTIFEARNVLNCIAGEQGSLLQYWGGEIKREPFKLSLLKRRGRNNVGAIRYGKDMSGLKVKLDWTGIKTRIIPYADPQSEVGTTNRIYGSPVDSAYINNYPDVYTEHVQFTEEQGVKDIKSLNKIAKNYFKTINPGCDKPKVSITVEFDKLTDSEEAKEFAKIRNYGLFDTFKIYHKKYNIYLESKVSGLQYDSLSEKTLKLEAGDIQVAFYQQQAVTIQDKLKDYATNNYMSDFNDYVSSMITGQGSAGGYVVLWPKEKPSNIFIMDNPDLEKAREVLRMNKNGIAFSKKGWRGPFNSAWTLDSIFNANFIQTGLIKADIFQNSFNKTGDVLKLVNGLLQIWNNKKKIMELTKKGMEFWNSKGSIGTIGTTDSAGNPFPGASTPTPIEDNSLVIRTNGDGKYILISPKVGKGLVLLGNGKAIYFGDLDVQGKLTVKGKEIIPGQGGGPSGGGESTGGYPSELKTDAEKRAWRIYDILCNNGFTKQSACGILGNIQQETGGTFDPDTVQIGGPAYGLVQWDGSSYPLVGPATWDGKVYVQNLFNAAGIKEPITSLDAQVRLLIWTFTNGQWMGVVQPTTVDGFKACTDPRQAAYAFERNYERPAATHPERQDYAVNWYNKFKDLKPGGATGEAGLKHLESLIGQRIGNGQCYGLSAEYSGYLGGCGMGAGTKYGLTHVIGNTSAASDIGIAYDWSAVGWKVIQNPRYDQLVVGAIINFARGAQVASWFADPTYGHTGVIRGLENGCIQTYEQNTELGMICGKLDRQFYSSNNISSIVIPPK
;
A
#
# COMPACT_ATOMS: atom_id res chain seq x y z
N MET A 1 7.30 -18.47 -30.56
CA MET A 1 8.71 -18.64 -31.01
C MET A 1 9.54 -18.88 -29.76
N LYS A 2 10.39 -19.91 -29.71
CA LYS A 2 11.30 -20.05 -28.55
C LYS A 2 12.35 -18.92 -28.54
N PRO A 3 12.57 -18.24 -27.40
CA PRO A 3 13.54 -17.15 -27.30
C PRO A 3 14.96 -17.58 -27.64
N ARG A 4 15.76 -16.67 -28.18
CA ARG A 4 17.17 -16.89 -28.53
C ARG A 4 18.04 -15.80 -27.92
N ILE A 5 19.19 -16.19 -27.38
CA ILE A 5 20.12 -15.27 -26.72
C ILE A 5 21.33 -14.98 -27.61
N TYR A 6 21.77 -13.72 -27.61
CA TYR A 6 22.85 -13.18 -28.43
C TYR A 6 23.76 -12.29 -27.61
N SER A 7 24.98 -12.09 -28.11
CA SER A 7 25.97 -11.23 -27.46
C SER A 7 25.54 -9.76 -27.45
N PRO A 8 26.08 -8.93 -26.54
CA PRO A 8 25.82 -7.49 -26.49
C PRO A 8 26.07 -6.73 -27.79
N THR A 9 27.06 -7.18 -28.55
CA THR A 9 27.52 -6.56 -29.80
C THR A 9 26.87 -7.12 -31.05
N GLU A 10 25.99 -8.13 -30.92
CA GLU A 10 25.33 -8.74 -32.07
C GLU A 10 24.48 -7.73 -32.84
N THR A 11 24.60 -7.80 -34.18
CA THR A 11 23.84 -6.99 -35.14
C THR A 11 23.14 -7.84 -36.20
N ASP A 12 23.50 -9.12 -36.35
CA ASP A 12 22.82 -10.07 -37.23
C ASP A 12 22.03 -11.10 -36.41
N PHE A 13 20.71 -11.09 -36.58
CA PHE A 13 19.77 -11.94 -35.86
C PHE A 13 19.16 -13.02 -36.76
N SER A 14 19.80 -13.33 -37.90
CA SER A 14 19.39 -14.41 -38.80
C SER A 14 19.78 -15.80 -38.29
N THR A 15 20.77 -15.89 -37.39
CA THR A 15 21.28 -17.14 -36.81
C THR A 15 20.57 -17.52 -35.50
N ASN A 16 21.08 -18.53 -34.77
CA ASN A 16 20.61 -18.86 -33.42
C ASN A 16 21.41 -18.15 -32.30
N GLY A 17 22.37 -17.30 -32.65
CA GLY A 17 23.21 -16.61 -31.67
C GLY A 17 24.00 -17.57 -30.77
N LEU A 18 24.03 -17.26 -29.48
CA LEU A 18 24.65 -18.08 -28.43
C LEU A 18 23.78 -19.32 -28.09
N GLY A 19 22.50 -19.29 -28.46
CA GLY A 19 21.64 -20.46 -28.52
C GLY A 19 20.16 -20.18 -28.34
N ILE A 20 19.37 -21.24 -28.50
CA ILE A 20 17.92 -21.25 -28.24
C ILE A 20 17.68 -21.57 -26.77
N LEU A 21 16.95 -20.69 -26.09
CA LEU A 21 16.52 -20.84 -24.69
C LEU A 21 15.37 -21.85 -24.62
N LYS A 22 15.68 -23.12 -24.88
CA LYS A 22 14.69 -24.18 -25.09
C LYS A 22 13.89 -24.56 -23.84
N ASP A 23 14.47 -24.34 -22.66
CA ASP A 23 13.94 -24.70 -21.35
C ASP A 23 13.25 -23.52 -20.66
N CYS A 24 13.01 -22.43 -21.40
CA CYS A 24 12.27 -21.27 -20.93
C CYS A 24 10.84 -21.67 -20.57
N THR A 25 10.41 -21.33 -19.36
CA THR A 25 9.10 -21.70 -18.80
C THR A 25 8.07 -20.58 -18.91
N ARG A 26 8.53 -19.32 -18.95
CA ARG A 26 7.71 -18.12 -19.16
C ARG A 26 8.48 -17.12 -20.03
N CYS A 27 7.84 -16.54 -21.05
CA CYS A 27 8.41 -15.43 -21.82
C CYS A 27 7.31 -14.47 -22.23
N GLU A 28 7.08 -13.44 -21.42
CA GLU A 28 5.99 -12.50 -21.57
C GLU A 28 6.52 -11.14 -22.02
N ILE A 29 5.79 -10.51 -22.95
CA ILE A 29 6.16 -9.22 -23.52
C ILE A 29 5.05 -8.22 -23.23
N TYR A 30 5.44 -7.08 -22.69
CA TYR A 30 4.56 -6.00 -22.29
C TYR A 30 4.77 -4.81 -23.19
N GLU A 31 3.73 -4.41 -23.92
CA GLU A 31 3.78 -3.27 -24.82
C GLU A 31 2.69 -2.25 -24.46
N VAL A 32 3.09 -1.00 -24.22
CA VAL A 32 2.19 0.10 -23.83
C VAL A 32 2.29 1.25 -24.83
N ALA A 33 1.13 1.82 -25.20
CA ALA A 33 1.01 2.91 -26.15
C ALA A 33 1.90 4.09 -25.76
N ASN A 34 2.84 4.45 -26.66
CA ASN A 34 3.85 5.50 -26.46
C ASN A 34 4.71 5.34 -25.18
N GLY A 35 4.67 4.17 -24.55
CA GLY A 35 5.30 3.90 -23.25
C GLY A 35 6.31 2.76 -23.36
N LYS A 36 6.26 1.86 -22.40
CA LYS A 36 7.20 0.74 -22.28
C LYS A 36 7.02 -0.34 -23.35
N TYR A 37 8.12 -1.02 -23.65
CA TYR A 37 8.16 -2.22 -24.48
C TYR A 37 9.23 -3.16 -23.94
N GLU A 38 8.81 -4.12 -23.14
CA GLU A 38 9.64 -4.91 -22.23
C GLU A 38 9.35 -6.40 -22.37
N LEU A 39 10.32 -7.22 -21.98
CA LEU A 39 10.25 -8.67 -21.95
C LEU A 39 10.62 -9.15 -20.54
N GLU A 40 9.83 -10.08 -20.02
CA GLU A 40 10.11 -10.83 -18.80
C GLU A 40 10.21 -12.31 -19.15
N LEU A 41 11.30 -12.97 -18.74
CA LEU A 41 11.57 -14.36 -19.09
C LEU A 41 12.03 -15.15 -17.86
N ASP A 42 11.40 -16.30 -17.61
CA ASP A 42 11.85 -17.24 -16.59
C ASP A 42 12.64 -18.38 -17.23
N TYR A 43 13.82 -18.67 -16.67
CA TYR A 43 14.71 -19.73 -17.11
C TYR A 43 15.28 -20.53 -15.92
N PRO A 44 15.49 -21.85 -16.03
CA PRO A 44 16.13 -22.62 -14.97
C PRO A 44 17.60 -22.22 -14.74
N LEU A 45 18.06 -22.31 -13.49
CA LEU A 45 19.47 -22.16 -13.11
C LEU A 45 20.26 -23.46 -13.30
N GLY A 46 21.59 -23.34 -13.40
CA GLY A 46 22.52 -24.45 -13.59
C GLY A 46 22.69 -24.84 -15.05
N THR A 47 22.39 -23.94 -15.99
CA THR A 47 22.43 -24.22 -17.42
C THR A 47 23.65 -23.57 -18.08
N ARG A 48 23.95 -24.00 -19.32
CA ARG A 48 25.04 -23.38 -20.12
C ARG A 48 24.78 -21.91 -20.49
N PHE A 49 23.58 -21.38 -20.22
CA PHE A 49 23.19 -20.01 -20.58
C PHE A 49 23.34 -19.03 -19.42
N ASP A 50 23.61 -19.51 -18.20
CA ASP A 50 23.64 -18.69 -16.98
C ASP A 50 24.63 -17.52 -17.09
N GLU A 51 25.78 -17.73 -17.74
CA GLU A 51 26.81 -16.70 -17.98
C GLU A 51 26.38 -15.61 -18.98
N TYR A 52 25.30 -15.82 -19.73
CA TYR A 52 24.77 -14.86 -20.71
C TYR A 52 23.58 -14.07 -20.19
N PHE A 53 23.04 -14.41 -19.01
CA PHE A 53 21.98 -13.62 -18.36
C PHE A 53 22.60 -12.43 -17.63
N GLU A 54 23.27 -11.57 -18.38
CA GLU A 54 23.95 -10.38 -17.87
C GLU A 54 23.51 -9.15 -18.67
N ASN A 55 23.75 -7.97 -18.10
CA ASN A 55 23.40 -6.71 -18.73
C ASN A 55 23.91 -6.62 -20.17
N ASP A 56 23.08 -6.03 -21.02
CA ASP A 56 23.28 -5.84 -22.46
C ASP A 56 23.27 -7.08 -23.36
N TYR A 57 23.25 -8.30 -22.84
CA TYR A 57 22.94 -9.46 -23.67
C TYR A 57 21.54 -9.33 -24.26
N GLN A 58 21.32 -9.95 -25.41
CA GLN A 58 20.13 -9.67 -26.22
C GLN A 58 19.27 -10.90 -26.42
N ILE A 59 17.96 -10.74 -26.31
CA ILE A 59 16.96 -11.76 -26.46
C ILE A 59 16.10 -11.44 -27.68
N LYS A 60 16.06 -12.36 -28.64
CA LYS A 60 15.12 -12.36 -29.76
C LYS A 60 13.90 -13.20 -29.39
N ALA A 61 12.72 -12.60 -29.42
CA ALA A 61 11.45 -13.25 -29.14
C ALA A 61 10.35 -12.73 -30.08
N LYS A 62 9.22 -13.45 -30.17
CA LYS A 62 8.05 -13.00 -30.94
C LYS A 62 7.18 -12.10 -30.05
N PRO A 63 7.00 -10.82 -30.37
CA PRO A 63 6.45 -9.87 -29.41
C PRO A 63 4.93 -9.71 -29.42
N ASN A 64 4.30 -10.04 -30.54
CA ASN A 64 2.86 -9.91 -30.76
C ASN A 64 2.49 -10.68 -32.03
N ASP A 65 1.20 -10.67 -32.39
CA ASP A 65 0.70 -11.37 -33.59
C ASP A 65 1.02 -10.66 -34.92
N GLN A 66 1.48 -9.40 -34.88
CA GLN A 66 1.74 -8.59 -36.06
C GLN A 66 3.21 -8.65 -36.52
N GLU A 67 4.11 -9.00 -35.61
CA GLU A 67 5.56 -8.97 -35.84
C GLU A 67 6.15 -10.38 -35.69
N GLU A 68 7.04 -10.74 -36.62
CA GLU A 68 7.70 -12.05 -36.57
C GLU A 68 8.66 -12.17 -35.38
N TYR A 69 9.38 -11.08 -35.07
CA TYR A 69 10.29 -11.00 -33.94
C TYR A 69 10.58 -9.54 -33.54
N HIS A 70 11.03 -9.38 -32.30
CA HIS A 70 11.68 -8.18 -31.79
C HIS A 70 12.93 -8.54 -30.99
N ILE A 71 13.75 -7.53 -30.66
CA ILE A 71 14.99 -7.69 -29.92
C ILE A 71 14.91 -6.87 -28.62
N PHE A 72 15.20 -7.53 -27.51
CA PHE A 72 15.27 -6.93 -26.18
C PHE A 72 16.69 -7.09 -25.63
N PHE A 73 17.23 -6.10 -24.93
CA PHE A 73 18.50 -6.25 -24.21
C PHE A 73 18.23 -6.34 -22.71
N ILE A 74 18.94 -7.22 -22.03
CA ILE A 74 18.82 -7.46 -20.60
C ILE A 74 19.32 -6.22 -19.85
N ASP A 75 18.52 -5.71 -18.93
CA ASP A 75 18.86 -4.61 -18.05
C ASP A 75 18.81 -4.99 -16.56
N ASP A 76 18.11 -6.07 -16.21
CA ASP A 76 18.08 -6.59 -14.85
C ASP A 76 17.78 -8.11 -14.81
N LYS A 77 18.06 -8.74 -13.66
CA LYS A 77 17.68 -10.12 -13.36
C LYS A 77 17.39 -10.34 -11.88
N ASP A 78 16.52 -11.28 -11.60
CA ASP A 78 16.27 -11.81 -10.26
C ASP A 78 16.56 -13.31 -10.22
N ILE A 79 17.23 -13.78 -9.16
CA ILE A 79 17.66 -15.17 -9.03
C ILE A 79 16.99 -15.76 -7.79
N ASP A 80 16.11 -16.73 -8.01
CA ASP A 80 15.50 -17.53 -6.96
C ASP A 80 16.22 -18.88 -6.86
N THR A 81 17.10 -19.00 -5.86
CA THR A 81 17.85 -20.24 -5.59
C THR A 81 16.99 -21.33 -4.95
N PHE A 82 15.83 -21.00 -4.38
CA PHE A 82 14.91 -21.98 -3.80
C PHE A 82 14.09 -22.67 -4.89
N LEU A 83 13.61 -21.91 -5.87
CA LEU A 83 12.90 -22.43 -7.05
C LEU A 83 13.86 -22.87 -8.17
N ASN A 84 15.15 -22.59 -8.04
CA ASN A 84 16.20 -22.86 -9.02
C ASN A 84 15.90 -22.20 -10.39
N THR A 85 15.46 -20.94 -10.36
CA THR A 85 15.04 -20.16 -11.53
C THR A 85 15.68 -18.77 -11.53
N VAL A 86 15.93 -18.23 -12.72
CA VAL A 86 16.26 -16.82 -12.96
C VAL A 86 15.14 -16.16 -13.75
N THR A 87 14.71 -15.00 -13.29
CA THR A 87 13.79 -14.10 -13.99
C THR A 87 14.61 -13.00 -14.64
N ILE A 88 14.51 -12.85 -15.94
CA ILE A 88 15.25 -11.90 -16.75
C ILE A 88 14.31 -10.77 -17.14
N TYR A 89 14.74 -9.53 -16.90
CA TYR A 89 14.06 -8.32 -17.34
C TYR A 89 14.87 -7.71 -18.49
N ALA A 90 14.18 -7.41 -19.59
CA ALA A 90 14.80 -6.86 -20.77
C ALA A 90 13.96 -5.77 -21.42
N GLN A 91 14.61 -4.73 -21.94
CA GLN A 91 13.97 -3.62 -22.63
C GLN A 91 14.16 -3.72 -24.15
N SER A 92 13.22 -3.19 -24.93
CA SER A 92 13.37 -3.06 -26.38
C SER A 92 14.74 -2.48 -26.77
N ARG A 93 15.39 -3.07 -27.76
CA ARG A 93 16.69 -2.60 -28.30
C ARG A 93 16.68 -1.10 -28.62
N THR A 94 15.55 -0.55 -29.06
CA THR A 94 15.39 0.88 -29.32
C THR A 94 15.74 1.77 -28.12
N ASN A 95 15.64 1.27 -26.89
CA ASN A 95 15.97 2.03 -25.68
C ASN A 95 17.47 2.33 -25.56
N ARG A 96 18.34 1.66 -26.34
CA ARG A 96 19.75 2.02 -26.46
C ARG A 96 19.97 3.43 -27.02
N LEU A 97 18.99 4.00 -27.72
CA LEU A 97 19.01 5.42 -28.12
C LEU A 97 19.11 6.36 -26.90
N GLY A 98 18.67 5.94 -25.71
CA GLY A 98 18.84 6.70 -24.47
C GLY A 98 20.30 6.88 -24.05
N ARG A 99 21.22 6.10 -24.62
CA ARG A 99 22.68 6.22 -24.44
C ARG A 99 23.33 7.17 -25.44
N ARG A 100 22.53 7.85 -26.26
CA ARG A 100 22.96 8.92 -27.17
C ARG A 100 22.43 10.25 -26.64
N VAL A 101 23.22 11.29 -26.86
CA VAL A 101 22.90 12.64 -26.43
C VAL A 101 23.05 13.63 -27.57
N VAL A 102 22.29 14.70 -27.46
CA VAL A 102 22.35 15.88 -28.32
C VAL A 102 22.76 17.05 -27.45
N THR A 103 23.86 17.72 -27.80
CA THR A 103 24.28 18.95 -27.11
C THR A 103 23.37 20.10 -27.47
N LEU A 104 23.12 20.32 -28.76
CA LEU A 104 22.19 21.32 -29.27
C LEU A 104 21.59 20.87 -30.61
N ALA A 105 20.27 20.80 -30.69
CA ALA A 105 19.51 20.65 -31.93
C ALA A 105 18.38 21.69 -31.96
N GLU A 106 18.47 22.59 -32.91
CA GLU A 106 17.46 23.62 -33.17
C GLU A 106 16.56 23.15 -34.32
N VAL A 107 15.27 23.01 -34.03
CA VAL A 107 14.26 22.63 -35.00
C VAL A 107 13.35 23.83 -35.20
N ASP A 108 13.39 24.44 -36.37
CA ASP A 108 12.54 25.57 -36.70
C ASP A 108 11.63 25.27 -37.89
N SER A 109 10.33 25.25 -37.64
CA SER A 109 9.26 25.14 -38.62
C SER A 109 9.44 23.90 -39.52
N LYS A 110 9.70 22.75 -38.89
CA LYS A 110 10.04 21.49 -39.57
C LYS A 110 8.98 20.41 -39.40
N THR A 111 8.86 19.55 -40.41
CA THR A 111 8.09 18.30 -40.33
C THR A 111 8.71 17.32 -39.34
N GLY A 112 7.97 16.29 -38.91
CA GLY A 112 8.48 15.28 -37.99
C GLY A 112 9.73 14.56 -38.53
N GLN A 113 9.77 14.28 -39.84
CA GLN A 113 10.92 13.64 -40.48
C GLN A 113 12.15 14.56 -40.54
N GLU A 114 11.96 15.84 -40.83
CA GLU A 114 13.05 16.82 -40.83
C GLU A 114 13.60 17.02 -39.41
N ALA A 115 12.73 17.12 -38.40
CA ALA A 115 13.12 17.23 -37.00
C ALA A 115 13.96 16.01 -36.55
N ILE A 116 13.51 14.80 -36.89
CA ILE A 116 14.26 13.57 -36.64
C ILE A 116 15.63 13.59 -37.34
N SER A 117 15.69 14.04 -38.58
CA SER A 117 16.94 14.11 -39.34
C SER A 117 17.94 15.05 -38.68
N ILE A 118 17.46 16.19 -38.13
CA ILE A 118 18.28 17.11 -37.34
C ILE A 118 18.81 16.39 -36.10
N ILE A 119 17.97 15.70 -35.32
CA ILE A 119 18.38 14.94 -34.14
C ILE A 119 19.47 13.92 -34.49
N GLU A 120 19.28 13.12 -35.55
CA GLU A 120 20.28 12.13 -36.01
C GLU A 120 21.63 12.76 -36.37
N THR A 121 21.63 13.95 -36.99
CA THR A 121 22.88 14.66 -37.32
C THR A 121 23.59 15.26 -36.11
N LYS A 122 22.86 15.50 -35.01
CA LYS A 122 23.37 16.16 -33.80
C LYS A 122 23.66 15.20 -32.65
N MET A 123 23.50 13.89 -32.85
CA MET A 123 23.90 12.88 -31.87
C MET A 123 25.42 12.90 -31.66
N ASP A 124 25.84 12.68 -30.42
CA ASP A 124 27.24 12.49 -30.02
C ASP A 124 27.94 11.37 -30.81
N LYS A 125 27.19 10.33 -31.15
CA LYS A 125 27.65 9.19 -31.94
C LYS A 125 26.53 8.63 -32.81
N LYS A 126 26.87 8.19 -34.02
CA LYS A 126 25.91 7.49 -34.89
C LYS A 126 25.33 6.26 -34.18
N SER A 127 24.02 6.11 -34.30
CA SER A 127 23.27 4.93 -33.86
C SER A 127 23.06 3.97 -35.02
N ASP A 128 23.05 2.67 -34.73
CA ASP A 128 22.58 1.63 -35.65
C ASP A 128 21.05 1.53 -35.69
N ILE A 129 20.38 2.07 -34.67
CA ILE A 129 18.92 2.22 -34.63
C ILE A 129 18.54 3.50 -35.38
N ARG A 130 17.73 3.36 -36.43
CA ARG A 130 17.22 4.46 -37.24
C ARG A 130 16.03 5.16 -36.60
N LEU A 131 15.96 6.47 -36.74
CA LEU A 131 14.78 7.25 -36.40
C LEU A 131 13.96 7.53 -37.68
N TYR A 132 12.63 7.53 -37.57
CA TYR A 132 11.74 7.82 -38.71
C TYR A 132 10.45 8.51 -38.27
N SER A 133 9.87 9.36 -39.12
CA SER A 133 8.51 9.87 -38.95
C SER A 133 7.84 10.10 -40.29
N ASP A 134 6.53 9.88 -40.36
CA ASP A 134 5.68 10.25 -41.49
C ASP A 134 4.78 11.46 -41.18
N ILE A 135 5.03 12.15 -40.05
CA ILE A 135 4.22 13.29 -39.62
C ILE A 135 4.60 14.53 -40.44
N THR A 136 3.61 15.03 -41.19
CA THR A 136 3.74 16.21 -42.04
C THR A 136 3.42 17.53 -41.35
N ALA A 137 2.88 17.49 -40.13
CA ALA A 137 2.68 18.70 -39.32
C ALA A 137 4.03 19.36 -39.04
N VAL A 138 4.06 20.69 -39.06
CA VAL A 138 5.28 21.47 -38.79
C VAL A 138 5.22 22.07 -37.39
N SER A 139 6.36 22.05 -36.69
CA SER A 139 6.52 22.70 -35.38
C SER A 139 7.98 23.12 -35.16
N SER A 140 8.23 23.79 -34.05
CA SER A 140 9.57 24.26 -33.64
C SER A 140 9.87 23.83 -32.21
N THR A 141 11.13 23.49 -31.93
CA THR A 141 11.64 23.18 -30.59
C THR A 141 13.16 23.31 -30.54
N ILE A 142 13.73 23.41 -29.34
CA ILE A 142 15.17 23.40 -29.11
C ILE A 142 15.48 22.30 -28.10
N PHE A 143 16.40 21.40 -28.47
CA PHE A 143 16.93 20.38 -27.56
C PHE A 143 18.35 20.76 -27.14
N GLU A 144 18.53 21.04 -25.85
CA GLU A 144 19.83 21.36 -25.26
C GLU A 144 20.18 20.37 -24.15
N ALA A 145 21.36 19.75 -24.24
CA ALA A 145 21.85 18.73 -23.32
C ALA A 145 20.79 17.65 -23.01
N ARG A 146 20.29 16.98 -24.06
CA ARG A 146 19.22 15.98 -23.96
C ARG A 146 19.67 14.61 -24.45
N ASN A 147 19.14 13.55 -23.84
CA ASN A 147 19.24 12.22 -24.44
C ASN A 147 18.26 12.12 -25.63
N VAL A 148 18.55 11.24 -26.58
CA VAL A 148 17.76 11.14 -27.82
C VAL A 148 16.32 10.69 -27.56
N LEU A 149 16.09 9.79 -26.60
CA LEU A 149 14.72 9.33 -26.30
C LEU A 149 13.84 10.48 -25.80
N ASN A 150 14.37 11.35 -24.94
CA ASN A 150 13.68 12.52 -24.39
C ASN A 150 13.38 13.55 -25.48
N CYS A 151 14.18 13.61 -26.54
CA CYS A 151 13.85 14.41 -27.73
C CYS A 151 12.61 13.86 -28.45
N ILE A 152 12.41 12.53 -28.45
CA ILE A 152 11.27 11.87 -29.09
C ILE A 152 10.02 11.90 -28.20
N ALA A 153 10.14 11.51 -26.93
CA ALA A 153 9.05 11.44 -25.96
C ALA A 153 9.55 11.46 -24.51
N GLY A 154 8.71 11.86 -23.56
CA GLY A 154 9.00 11.76 -22.12
C GLY A 154 9.42 13.07 -21.45
N GLU A 155 9.70 14.13 -22.21
CA GLU A 155 9.99 15.47 -21.70
C GLU A 155 9.23 16.57 -22.46
N GLN A 156 9.16 17.74 -21.83
CA GLN A 156 8.59 18.94 -22.45
C GLN A 156 9.40 19.34 -23.70
N GLY A 157 8.71 19.69 -24.77
CA GLY A 157 9.32 20.07 -26.04
C GLY A 157 9.67 18.91 -26.96
N SER A 158 9.39 17.67 -26.54
CA SER A 158 9.62 16.46 -27.33
C SER A 158 8.76 16.39 -28.60
N LEU A 159 9.20 15.60 -29.57
CA LEU A 159 8.50 15.41 -30.83
C LEU A 159 7.08 14.88 -30.62
N LEU A 160 6.89 13.90 -29.74
CA LEU A 160 5.57 13.36 -29.43
C LEU A 160 4.63 14.44 -28.86
N GLN A 161 5.14 15.40 -28.08
CA GLN A 161 4.31 16.47 -27.51
C GLN A 161 3.88 17.51 -28.57
N TYR A 162 4.81 17.93 -29.44
CA TYR A 162 4.55 19.03 -30.37
C TYR A 162 4.07 18.59 -31.76
N TRP A 163 4.46 17.41 -32.22
CA TRP A 163 4.00 16.84 -33.49
C TRP A 163 2.88 15.81 -33.30
N GLY A 164 2.70 15.27 -32.08
CA GLY A 164 1.79 14.17 -31.83
C GLY A 164 2.29 12.84 -32.39
N GLY A 165 1.41 11.83 -32.47
CA GLY A 165 1.67 10.57 -33.14
C GLY A 165 1.68 9.33 -32.23
N GLU A 166 2.06 8.21 -32.84
CA GLU A 166 2.03 6.86 -32.30
C GLU A 166 3.40 6.21 -32.53
N ILE A 167 4.08 5.86 -31.45
CA ILE A 167 5.42 5.27 -31.49
C ILE A 167 5.33 3.81 -31.94
N LYS A 168 6.15 3.48 -32.94
CA LYS A 168 6.41 2.11 -33.38
C LYS A 168 7.88 1.77 -33.15
N ARG A 169 8.12 0.68 -32.43
CA ARG A 169 9.45 0.14 -32.19
C ARG A 169 9.61 -1.11 -33.04
N GLU A 170 10.64 -1.11 -33.87
CA GLU A 170 11.09 -2.26 -34.67
C GLU A 170 12.54 -2.57 -34.25
N PRO A 171 13.06 -3.78 -34.54
CA PRO A 171 14.38 -4.23 -34.06
C PRO A 171 15.52 -3.20 -34.22
N PHE A 172 15.52 -2.46 -35.34
CA PHE A 172 16.55 -1.46 -35.67
C PHE A 172 15.97 -0.09 -36.05
N LYS A 173 14.71 0.19 -35.67
CA LYS A 173 14.05 1.44 -36.06
C LYS A 173 13.04 1.90 -35.01
N LEU A 174 13.12 3.16 -34.62
CA LEU A 174 12.12 3.85 -33.80
C LEU A 174 11.39 4.86 -34.66
N SER A 175 10.09 4.65 -34.86
CA SER A 175 9.26 5.51 -35.70
C SER A 175 8.25 6.29 -34.87
N LEU A 176 8.08 7.58 -35.14
CA LEU A 176 6.95 8.39 -34.69
C LEU A 176 5.96 8.54 -35.84
N LEU A 177 4.92 7.71 -35.82
CA LEU A 177 3.96 7.61 -36.93
C LEU A 177 2.72 8.46 -36.68
N LYS A 178 2.13 9.02 -37.73
CA LYS A 178 0.82 9.67 -37.68
C LYS A 178 -0.26 8.67 -37.26
N ARG A 179 -0.14 7.42 -37.75
CA ARG A 179 -1.02 6.32 -37.36
C ARG A 179 -0.29 4.99 -37.47
N ARG A 180 -0.17 4.29 -36.34
CA ARG A 180 0.38 2.93 -36.26
C ARG A 180 -0.72 1.87 -36.35
N GLY A 181 -1.80 2.05 -35.59
CA GLY A 181 -2.87 1.06 -35.47
C GLY A 181 -3.88 1.11 -36.61
N ARG A 182 -4.60 0.01 -36.83
CA ARG A 182 -5.71 -0.08 -37.78
C ARG A 182 -6.93 0.65 -37.24
N ASN A 183 -7.74 1.21 -38.13
CA ASN A 183 -8.93 1.97 -37.76
C ASN A 183 -10.19 1.10 -37.80
N ASN A 184 -11.00 1.16 -36.75
CA ASN A 184 -12.31 0.51 -36.67
C ASN A 184 -12.27 -0.99 -37.02
N VAL A 185 -11.36 -1.74 -36.40
CA VAL A 185 -11.12 -3.17 -36.70
C VAL A 185 -12.30 -4.08 -36.36
N GLY A 186 -13.25 -3.60 -35.54
CA GLY A 186 -14.49 -4.31 -35.27
C GLY A 186 -15.39 -3.58 -34.28
N ALA A 187 -16.50 -4.23 -33.92
CA ALA A 187 -17.41 -3.77 -32.89
C ALA A 187 -17.77 -4.91 -31.93
N ILE A 188 -17.76 -4.63 -30.63
CA ILE A 188 -18.11 -5.58 -29.57
C ILE A 188 -19.34 -5.11 -28.82
N ARG A 189 -20.18 -6.05 -28.34
CA ARG A 189 -21.39 -5.73 -27.57
C ARG A 189 -21.11 -5.89 -26.08
N TYR A 190 -21.31 -4.83 -25.32
CA TYR A 190 -21.16 -4.84 -23.87
C TYR A 190 -22.51 -4.93 -23.16
N GLY A 191 -22.62 -5.87 -22.22
CA GLY A 191 -23.83 -6.13 -21.43
C GLY A 191 -23.63 -6.05 -19.92
N LYS A 192 -22.62 -6.74 -19.38
CA LYS A 192 -22.27 -6.80 -17.95
C LYS A 192 -20.81 -7.20 -17.73
N ASP A 193 -20.27 -6.92 -16.55
CA ASP A 193 -18.94 -7.39 -16.12
C ASP A 193 -18.94 -8.90 -15.86
N MET A 194 -17.77 -9.55 -16.05
CA MET A 194 -17.57 -10.99 -15.84
C MET A 194 -16.12 -11.28 -15.44
N SER A 195 -15.82 -12.51 -15.02
CA SER A 195 -14.43 -12.93 -14.77
C SER A 195 -13.57 -12.75 -16.03
N GLY A 196 -12.39 -12.15 -15.86
CA GLY A 196 -11.45 -11.85 -16.95
C GLY A 196 -11.82 -10.64 -17.82
N LEU A 197 -12.98 -9.99 -17.61
CA LEU A 197 -13.38 -8.77 -18.33
C LEU A 197 -13.79 -7.68 -17.35
N LYS A 198 -13.08 -6.55 -17.40
CA LYS A 198 -13.41 -5.35 -16.64
C LYS A 198 -13.66 -4.19 -17.58
N VAL A 199 -14.87 -3.63 -17.56
CA VAL A 199 -15.21 -2.42 -18.32
C VAL A 199 -15.61 -1.31 -17.36
N LYS A 200 -14.78 -0.27 -17.25
CA LYS A 200 -15.09 0.92 -16.47
C LYS A 200 -15.60 2.03 -17.39
N LEU A 201 -16.74 2.59 -17.04
CA LEU A 201 -17.29 3.78 -17.68
C LEU A 201 -17.14 4.95 -16.73
N ASP A 202 -16.48 6.01 -17.19
CA ASP A 202 -16.36 7.27 -16.49
C ASP A 202 -17.33 8.30 -17.08
N TRP A 203 -18.26 8.71 -16.23
CA TRP A 203 -19.36 9.62 -16.54
C TRP A 203 -19.04 11.07 -16.14
N THR A 204 -17.87 11.31 -15.52
CA THR A 204 -17.48 12.65 -15.10
C THR A 204 -17.29 13.56 -16.31
N GLY A 205 -18.01 14.70 -16.30
CA GLY A 205 -17.88 15.74 -17.32
C GLY A 205 -18.59 15.46 -18.64
N ILE A 206 -19.48 14.46 -18.71
CA ILE A 206 -20.36 14.25 -19.87
C ILE A 206 -21.28 15.46 -20.06
N LYS A 207 -21.45 15.89 -21.32
CA LYS A 207 -22.32 17.02 -21.69
C LYS A 207 -23.26 16.53 -22.79
N THR A 208 -24.56 16.61 -22.58
CA THR A 208 -25.56 16.28 -23.61
C THR A 208 -26.29 17.51 -24.12
N ARG A 209 -26.13 18.64 -23.42
CA ARG A 209 -26.55 19.98 -23.84
C ARG A 209 -25.50 21.01 -23.43
N ILE A 210 -25.23 21.99 -24.29
CA ILE A 210 -24.49 23.19 -23.90
C ILE A 210 -25.37 24.44 -24.02
N ILE A 211 -25.12 25.41 -23.15
CA ILE A 211 -25.63 26.78 -23.29
C ILE A 211 -24.43 27.66 -23.63
N PRO A 212 -24.21 27.96 -24.93
CA PRO A 212 -23.06 28.74 -25.35
C PRO A 212 -23.20 30.18 -24.85
N TYR A 213 -22.09 30.78 -24.41
CA TYR A 213 -22.01 32.20 -24.14
C TYR A 213 -20.72 32.78 -24.72
N ALA A 214 -20.71 34.07 -24.97
CA ALA A 214 -19.52 34.80 -25.38
C ALA A 214 -19.53 36.17 -24.73
N ASP A 215 -18.33 36.75 -24.59
CA ASP A 215 -18.12 38.08 -24.04
C ASP A 215 -17.49 38.98 -25.12
N PRO A 216 -18.18 39.24 -26.26
CA PRO A 216 -17.64 40.07 -27.34
C PRO A 216 -17.49 41.52 -26.90
N GLN A 217 -16.47 42.18 -27.44
CA GLN A 217 -16.16 43.57 -27.21
C GLN A 217 -16.89 44.45 -28.23
N SER A 218 -17.56 45.49 -27.75
CA SER A 218 -18.15 46.50 -28.64
C SER A 218 -17.08 47.37 -29.30
N GLU A 219 -17.43 48.09 -30.37
CA GLU A 219 -16.55 49.06 -31.05
C GLU A 219 -15.98 50.15 -30.11
N VAL A 220 -16.60 50.33 -28.94
CA VAL A 220 -16.22 51.29 -27.88
C VAL A 220 -15.47 50.62 -26.71
N GLY A 221 -15.01 49.38 -26.88
CA GLY A 221 -14.15 48.68 -25.92
C GLY A 221 -14.90 48.05 -24.73
N THR A 222 -16.24 48.00 -24.75
CA THR A 222 -17.06 47.48 -23.64
C THR A 222 -17.44 46.03 -23.87
N THR A 223 -17.15 45.15 -22.91
CA THR A 223 -17.51 43.72 -22.96
C THR A 223 -18.96 43.50 -22.54
N ASN A 224 -19.77 42.86 -23.40
CA ASN A 224 -21.16 42.52 -23.08
C ASN A 224 -21.39 41.02 -23.26
N ARG A 225 -21.75 40.32 -22.18
CA ARG A 225 -22.06 38.89 -22.23
C ARG A 225 -23.32 38.63 -23.03
N ILE A 226 -23.21 37.73 -24.02
CA ILE A 226 -24.33 37.21 -24.80
C ILE A 226 -24.49 35.72 -24.54
N TYR A 227 -25.74 35.26 -24.50
CA TYR A 227 -26.09 33.84 -24.41
C TYR A 227 -26.71 33.39 -25.73
N GLY A 228 -26.19 32.30 -26.28
CA GLY A 228 -26.74 31.67 -27.47
C GLY A 228 -27.84 30.66 -27.14
N SER A 229 -28.44 30.09 -28.18
CA SER A 229 -29.43 29.04 -28.07
C SER A 229 -28.79 27.73 -27.58
N PRO A 230 -29.50 26.92 -26.77
CA PRO A 230 -29.01 25.60 -26.39
C PRO A 230 -28.65 24.75 -27.61
N VAL A 231 -27.54 24.02 -27.51
CA VAL A 231 -27.13 23.04 -28.52
C VAL A 231 -27.19 21.67 -27.88
N ASP A 232 -27.91 20.76 -28.53
CA ASP A 232 -28.15 19.40 -28.03
C ASP A 232 -27.29 18.39 -28.79
N SER A 233 -26.78 17.42 -28.05
CA SER A 233 -26.18 16.22 -28.63
C SER A 233 -27.26 15.37 -29.32
N ALA A 234 -26.86 14.65 -30.36
CA ALA A 234 -27.71 13.62 -30.97
C ALA A 234 -28.07 12.48 -30.00
N TYR A 235 -27.32 12.31 -28.90
CA TYR A 235 -27.54 11.29 -27.88
C TYR A 235 -28.28 11.83 -26.64
N ILE A 236 -28.81 13.06 -26.68
CA ILE A 236 -29.47 13.67 -25.50
C ILE A 236 -30.60 12.79 -24.93
N ASN A 237 -31.35 12.09 -25.78
CA ASN A 237 -32.47 11.21 -25.39
C ASN A 237 -32.04 9.78 -25.04
N ASN A 238 -30.76 9.46 -25.16
CA ASN A 238 -30.21 8.13 -24.88
C ASN A 238 -29.84 7.95 -23.39
N TYR A 239 -29.85 9.04 -22.63
CA TYR A 239 -29.49 9.08 -21.21
C TYR A 239 -30.71 9.33 -20.34
N PRO A 240 -30.68 8.93 -19.05
CA PRO A 240 -31.79 9.14 -18.13
C PRO A 240 -32.03 10.61 -17.77
N ASP A 241 -31.03 11.48 -17.99
CA ASP A 241 -31.10 12.91 -17.68
C ASP A 241 -30.29 13.75 -18.70
N VAL A 242 -30.53 15.06 -18.71
CA VAL A 242 -29.86 16.03 -19.58
C VAL A 242 -28.70 16.71 -18.84
N TYR A 243 -27.48 16.41 -19.24
CA TYR A 243 -26.26 17.00 -18.69
C TYR A 243 -25.96 18.33 -19.38
N THR A 244 -26.30 19.45 -18.72
CA THR A 244 -26.20 20.80 -19.27
C THR A 244 -24.99 21.56 -18.71
N GLU A 245 -24.22 22.23 -19.57
CA GLU A 245 -23.11 23.10 -19.15
C GLU A 245 -23.06 24.41 -19.94
N HIS A 246 -22.66 25.50 -19.27
CA HIS A 246 -22.31 26.75 -19.95
C HIS A 246 -20.92 26.65 -20.58
N VAL A 247 -20.82 26.95 -21.89
CA VAL A 247 -19.55 26.90 -22.62
C VAL A 247 -19.25 28.25 -23.22
N GLN A 248 -18.05 28.78 -22.92
CA GLN A 248 -17.59 30.04 -23.50
C GLN A 248 -17.04 29.84 -24.91
N PHE A 249 -17.40 30.77 -25.81
CA PHE A 249 -16.76 30.93 -27.10
C PHE A 249 -16.10 32.30 -27.18
N THR A 250 -15.02 32.40 -27.95
CA THR A 250 -14.19 33.61 -28.05
C THR A 250 -14.29 34.29 -29.42
N GLU A 251 -13.85 35.54 -29.50
CA GLU A 251 -13.80 36.29 -30.75
C GLU A 251 -12.81 35.69 -31.77
N GLU A 252 -11.74 35.06 -31.29
CA GLU A 252 -10.77 34.32 -32.11
C GLU A 252 -11.41 33.14 -32.85
N GLN A 253 -12.46 32.56 -32.28
CA GLN A 253 -13.27 31.53 -32.93
C GLN A 253 -14.27 32.12 -33.94
N GLY A 254 -14.23 33.43 -34.18
CA GLY A 254 -15.09 34.15 -35.12
C GLY A 254 -16.44 34.57 -34.55
N VAL A 255 -16.60 34.60 -33.22
CA VAL A 255 -17.82 35.06 -32.55
C VAL A 255 -17.80 36.57 -32.39
N LYS A 256 -18.81 37.25 -32.96
CA LYS A 256 -18.97 38.70 -32.88
C LYS A 256 -20.35 39.12 -32.36
N ASP A 257 -21.32 38.24 -32.45
CA ASP A 257 -22.72 38.47 -32.13
C ASP A 257 -23.44 37.13 -31.82
N ILE A 258 -24.70 37.19 -31.41
CA ILE A 258 -25.52 35.99 -31.12
C ILE A 258 -25.62 35.07 -32.35
N LYS A 259 -25.62 35.61 -33.57
CA LYS A 259 -25.78 34.84 -34.80
C LYS A 259 -24.54 33.99 -35.11
N SER A 260 -23.35 34.59 -35.00
CA SER A 260 -22.06 33.92 -35.15
C SER A 260 -21.80 32.94 -34.00
N LEU A 261 -22.17 33.29 -32.75
CA LEU A 261 -22.15 32.37 -31.61
C LEU A 261 -22.99 31.12 -31.85
N ASN A 262 -24.25 31.28 -32.27
CA ASN A 262 -25.13 30.15 -32.55
C ASN A 262 -24.65 29.33 -33.76
N LYS A 263 -24.02 29.96 -34.76
CA LYS A 263 -23.49 29.28 -35.94
C LYS A 263 -22.32 28.36 -35.57
N ILE A 264 -21.37 28.84 -34.77
CA ILE A 264 -20.22 28.03 -34.35
C ILE A 264 -20.60 26.99 -33.30
N ALA A 265 -21.44 27.35 -32.33
CA ALA A 265 -21.83 26.46 -31.24
C ALA A 265 -22.58 25.20 -31.74
N LYS A 266 -23.31 25.28 -32.87
CA LYS A 266 -23.96 24.12 -33.51
C LYS A 266 -23.00 22.97 -33.83
N ASN A 267 -21.71 23.26 -33.96
CA ASN A 267 -20.68 22.28 -34.26
C ASN A 267 -19.98 21.74 -33.01
N TYR A 268 -20.42 22.15 -31.80
CA TYR A 268 -19.76 21.81 -30.54
C TYR A 268 -19.53 20.29 -30.38
N PHE A 269 -20.59 19.49 -30.40
CA PHE A 269 -20.50 18.02 -30.27
C PHE A 269 -19.95 17.31 -31.51
N LYS A 270 -19.88 17.98 -32.67
CA LYS A 270 -19.52 17.35 -33.96
C LYS A 270 -18.03 17.50 -34.29
N THR A 271 -17.48 18.70 -34.13
CA THR A 271 -16.13 19.01 -34.59
C THR A 271 -15.28 19.75 -33.56
N ILE A 272 -15.89 20.47 -32.62
CA ILE A 272 -15.13 21.26 -31.64
C ILE A 272 -14.71 20.38 -30.46
N ASN A 273 -15.63 19.58 -29.92
CA ASN A 273 -15.39 18.67 -28.82
C ASN A 273 -16.09 17.32 -29.06
N PRO A 274 -15.67 16.56 -30.10
CA PRO A 274 -16.29 15.29 -30.46
C PRO A 274 -16.19 14.28 -29.31
N GLY A 275 -17.29 13.59 -29.01
CA GLY A 275 -17.33 12.53 -27.99
C GLY A 275 -17.51 13.00 -26.55
N CYS A 276 -17.55 14.32 -26.27
CA CYS A 276 -17.85 14.82 -24.91
C CYS A 276 -19.30 14.53 -24.44
N ASP A 277 -20.14 14.03 -25.35
CA ASP A 277 -21.49 13.54 -25.13
C ASP A 277 -21.57 12.02 -24.90
N LYS A 278 -20.43 11.37 -24.67
CA LYS A 278 -20.29 9.94 -24.36
C LYS A 278 -19.39 9.74 -23.14
N PRO A 279 -19.65 8.72 -22.31
CA PRO A 279 -18.75 8.38 -21.21
C PRO A 279 -17.40 7.90 -21.75
N LYS A 280 -16.34 8.20 -21.00
CA LYS A 280 -15.02 7.61 -21.22
C LYS A 280 -15.04 6.14 -20.85
N VAL A 281 -14.27 5.31 -21.55
CA VAL A 281 -14.28 3.87 -21.37
C VAL A 281 -12.88 3.32 -21.16
N SER A 282 -12.71 2.44 -20.19
CA SER A 282 -11.48 1.71 -19.94
C SER A 282 -11.79 0.22 -19.87
N ILE A 283 -11.15 -0.56 -20.71
CA ILE A 283 -11.32 -2.01 -20.81
C ILE A 283 -10.02 -2.70 -20.40
N THR A 284 -10.15 -3.74 -19.58
CA THR A 284 -9.11 -4.74 -19.36
C THR A 284 -9.70 -6.12 -19.64
N VAL A 285 -9.05 -6.87 -20.53
CA VAL A 285 -9.40 -8.27 -20.83
C VAL A 285 -8.21 -9.15 -20.50
N GLU A 286 -8.41 -10.14 -19.64
CA GLU A 286 -7.46 -11.21 -19.32
C GLU A 286 -8.01 -12.51 -19.92
N PHE A 287 -7.49 -12.89 -21.08
CA PHE A 287 -8.14 -13.88 -21.94
C PHE A 287 -8.20 -15.29 -21.34
N ASP A 288 -7.25 -15.65 -20.49
CA ASP A 288 -7.21 -16.97 -19.85
C ASP A 288 -8.16 -17.07 -18.65
N LYS A 289 -8.71 -15.94 -18.19
CA LYS A 289 -9.71 -15.87 -17.11
C LYS A 289 -11.14 -15.69 -17.62
N LEU A 290 -11.33 -15.60 -18.94
CA LEU A 290 -12.65 -15.47 -19.55
C LEU A 290 -13.44 -16.77 -19.39
N THR A 291 -14.67 -16.66 -18.88
CA THR A 291 -15.62 -17.79 -18.77
C THR A 291 -16.19 -18.19 -20.12
N ASP A 292 -16.75 -19.39 -20.26
CA ASP A 292 -17.46 -19.81 -21.49
C ASP A 292 -18.90 -19.24 -21.53
N SER A 293 -19.03 -17.94 -21.75
CA SER A 293 -20.30 -17.25 -22.01
C SER A 293 -20.31 -16.61 -23.39
N GLU A 294 -21.50 -16.36 -23.95
CA GLU A 294 -21.63 -15.69 -25.26
C GLU A 294 -20.98 -14.30 -25.27
N GLU A 295 -21.08 -13.54 -24.17
CA GLU A 295 -20.38 -12.27 -24.04
C GLU A 295 -18.85 -12.44 -24.04
N ALA A 296 -18.32 -13.47 -23.37
CA ALA A 296 -16.88 -13.73 -23.35
C ALA A 296 -16.37 -14.15 -24.73
N LYS A 297 -17.17 -14.89 -25.52
CA LYS A 297 -16.84 -15.24 -26.91
C LYS A 297 -16.72 -14.01 -27.81
N GLU A 298 -17.50 -12.96 -27.57
CA GLU A 298 -17.36 -11.69 -28.31
C GLU A 298 -16.05 -10.97 -27.97
N PHE A 299 -15.64 -10.95 -26.70
CA PHE A 299 -14.36 -10.34 -26.29
C PHE A 299 -13.16 -11.23 -26.66
N ALA A 300 -13.31 -12.55 -26.75
CA ALA A 300 -12.25 -13.43 -27.24
C ALA A 300 -11.83 -13.11 -28.69
N LYS A 301 -12.72 -12.55 -29.52
CA LYS A 301 -12.44 -12.13 -30.90
C LYS A 301 -11.41 -11.00 -31.00
N ILE A 302 -11.25 -10.21 -29.93
CA ILE A 302 -10.31 -9.08 -29.91
C ILE A 302 -8.89 -9.47 -29.47
N ARG A 303 -8.62 -10.77 -29.21
CA ARG A 303 -7.30 -11.28 -28.79
C ARG A 303 -6.16 -10.90 -29.75
N ASN A 304 -6.49 -10.78 -31.05
CA ASN A 304 -5.53 -10.49 -32.12
C ASN A 304 -5.51 -8.99 -32.50
N TYR A 305 -6.09 -8.12 -31.69
CA TYR A 305 -6.00 -6.67 -31.89
C TYR A 305 -4.61 -6.19 -31.44
N GLY A 306 -3.99 -5.37 -32.28
CA GLY A 306 -2.67 -4.81 -32.01
C GLY A 306 -2.74 -3.48 -31.28
N LEU A 307 -1.59 -3.04 -30.79
CA LEU A 307 -1.47 -1.74 -30.14
C LEU A 307 -1.95 -0.62 -31.07
N PHE A 308 -2.64 0.37 -30.51
CA PHE A 308 -3.29 1.47 -31.22
C PHE A 308 -4.44 1.10 -32.16
N ASP A 309 -4.82 -0.18 -32.34
CA ASP A 309 -6.03 -0.53 -33.09
C ASP A 309 -7.25 0.14 -32.43
N THR A 310 -8.14 0.71 -33.24
CA THR A 310 -9.41 1.27 -32.73
C THR A 310 -10.59 0.37 -33.05
N PHE A 311 -11.52 0.26 -32.12
CA PHE A 311 -12.74 -0.53 -32.27
C PHE A 311 -13.90 0.14 -31.53
N LYS A 312 -15.12 -0.33 -31.78
CA LYS A 312 -16.33 0.23 -31.17
C LYS A 312 -16.92 -0.71 -30.13
N ILE A 313 -17.45 -0.15 -29.06
CA ILE A 313 -18.18 -0.87 -28.02
C ILE A 313 -19.62 -0.40 -28.07
N TYR A 314 -20.54 -1.31 -28.33
CA TYR A 314 -21.96 -1.03 -28.28
C TYR A 314 -22.47 -1.21 -26.85
N HIS A 315 -22.94 -0.12 -26.24
CA HIS A 315 -23.52 -0.13 -24.90
C HIS A 315 -25.04 -0.25 -24.97
N LYS A 316 -25.57 -1.46 -24.68
CA LYS A 316 -26.99 -1.79 -24.90
C LYS A 316 -27.97 -0.86 -24.15
N LYS A 317 -27.72 -0.56 -22.87
CA LYS A 317 -28.63 0.25 -22.02
C LYS A 317 -28.88 1.67 -22.56
N TYR A 318 -27.82 2.33 -23.05
CA TYR A 318 -27.89 3.71 -23.54
C TYR A 318 -27.93 3.77 -25.07
N ASN A 319 -27.93 2.64 -25.78
CA ASN A 319 -27.97 2.59 -27.24
C ASN A 319 -26.92 3.50 -27.92
N ILE A 320 -25.68 3.48 -27.42
CA ILE A 320 -24.55 4.29 -27.94
C ILE A 320 -23.37 3.41 -28.31
N TYR A 321 -22.56 3.90 -29.25
CA TYR A 321 -21.26 3.32 -29.59
C TYR A 321 -20.14 4.19 -28.98
N LEU A 322 -19.33 3.57 -28.13
CA LEU A 322 -18.12 4.13 -27.55
C LEU A 322 -16.92 3.72 -28.41
N GLU A 323 -16.06 4.67 -28.74
CA GLU A 323 -14.81 4.37 -29.45
C GLU A 323 -13.74 4.04 -28.42
N SER A 324 -12.97 2.99 -28.69
CA SER A 324 -11.88 2.56 -27.84
C SER A 324 -10.65 2.29 -28.69
N LYS A 325 -9.47 2.50 -28.10
CA LYS A 325 -8.17 2.31 -28.73
C LYS A 325 -7.33 1.40 -27.85
N VAL A 326 -6.74 0.36 -28.41
CA VAL A 326 -5.82 -0.53 -27.67
C VAL A 326 -4.63 0.30 -27.17
N SER A 327 -4.41 0.28 -25.86
CA SER A 327 -3.40 1.06 -25.15
C SER A 327 -2.34 0.19 -24.47
N GLY A 328 -2.61 -1.10 -24.27
CA GLY A 328 -1.65 -2.04 -23.68
C GLY A 328 -1.89 -3.49 -24.11
N LEU A 329 -0.81 -4.27 -24.22
CA LEU A 329 -0.83 -5.69 -24.52
C LEU A 329 0.17 -6.44 -23.63
N GLN A 330 -0.21 -7.64 -23.20
CA GLN A 330 0.66 -8.65 -22.61
C GLN A 330 0.60 -9.90 -23.48
N TYR A 331 1.74 -10.31 -24.02
CA TYR A 331 1.86 -11.38 -24.99
C TYR A 331 2.79 -12.48 -24.50
N ASP A 332 2.33 -13.73 -24.52
CA ASP A 332 3.19 -14.88 -24.26
C ASP A 332 3.87 -15.34 -25.57
N SER A 333 5.18 -15.18 -25.63
CA SER A 333 6.02 -15.58 -26.77
C SER A 333 6.09 -17.09 -26.96
N LEU A 334 5.91 -17.87 -25.88
CA LEU A 334 6.01 -19.33 -25.91
C LEU A 334 4.76 -19.94 -26.53
N SER A 335 3.57 -19.54 -26.04
CA SER A 335 2.29 -19.98 -26.59
C SER A 335 1.83 -19.20 -27.82
N GLU A 336 2.49 -18.09 -28.14
CA GLU A 336 2.14 -17.15 -29.22
C GLU A 336 0.72 -16.62 -29.10
N LYS A 337 0.35 -16.16 -27.90
CA LYS A 337 -0.99 -15.65 -27.60
C LYS A 337 -0.94 -14.39 -26.76
N THR A 338 -1.82 -13.46 -27.08
CA THR A 338 -2.14 -12.36 -26.16
C THR A 338 -2.82 -12.92 -24.91
N LEU A 339 -2.22 -12.64 -23.75
CA LEU A 339 -2.73 -12.98 -22.43
C LEU A 339 -3.66 -11.88 -21.89
N LYS A 340 -3.28 -10.62 -22.11
CA LYS A 340 -4.03 -9.45 -21.62
C LYS A 340 -4.06 -8.33 -22.65
N LEU A 341 -5.20 -7.65 -22.75
CA LEU A 341 -5.40 -6.46 -23.57
C LEU A 341 -6.03 -5.34 -22.74
N GLU A 342 -5.47 -4.15 -22.87
CA GLU A 342 -5.98 -2.91 -22.29
C GLU A 342 -6.36 -1.94 -23.41
N ALA A 343 -7.53 -1.30 -23.28
CA ALA A 343 -8.02 -0.38 -24.29
C ALA A 343 -8.88 0.75 -23.70
N GLY A 344 -8.89 1.87 -24.40
CA GLY A 344 -9.70 3.04 -24.08
C GLY A 344 -8.90 4.13 -23.39
N ASP A 345 -9.60 4.99 -22.65
CA ASP A 345 -8.97 6.06 -21.89
C ASP A 345 -8.13 5.42 -20.78
N ILE A 346 -6.80 5.51 -20.94
CA ILE A 346 -5.85 5.09 -19.91
C ILE A 346 -6.28 5.84 -18.64
N GLN A 347 -6.51 5.11 -17.54
CA GLN A 347 -6.41 5.73 -16.22
C GLN A 347 -4.96 6.13 -16.05
N VAL A 348 -4.60 7.26 -16.64
CA VAL A 348 -3.35 7.94 -16.38
C VAL A 348 -3.37 8.12 -14.87
N ALA A 349 -2.43 7.44 -14.19
CA ALA A 349 -2.28 7.52 -12.76
C ALA A 349 -2.41 9.00 -12.38
N PHE A 350 -3.35 9.28 -11.49
CA PHE A 350 -3.84 10.59 -11.03
C PHE A 350 -2.74 11.68 -10.89
N TYR A 351 -1.48 11.26 -10.72
CA TYR A 351 -0.26 12.07 -10.68
C TYR A 351 0.19 12.71 -12.00
N GLN A 352 0.08 12.04 -13.16
CA GLN A 352 0.52 12.62 -14.44
C GLN A 352 -0.46 13.67 -14.97
N GLN A 353 -1.78 13.48 -14.74
CA GLN A 353 -2.79 14.47 -15.10
C GLN A 353 -2.64 15.75 -14.27
N GLN A 354 -2.33 15.65 -12.96
CA GLN A 354 -2.02 16.83 -12.14
C GLN A 354 -0.72 17.50 -12.58
N ALA A 355 0.33 16.77 -12.93
CA ALA A 355 1.57 17.36 -13.43
C ALA A 355 1.34 18.15 -14.73
N VAL A 356 0.58 17.59 -15.69
CA VAL A 356 0.25 18.28 -16.95
C VAL A 356 -0.71 19.46 -16.72
N THR A 357 -1.74 19.32 -15.87
CA THR A 357 -2.70 20.40 -15.59
C THR A 357 -2.07 21.54 -14.77
N ILE A 358 -1.13 21.21 -13.88
CA ILE A 358 -0.34 22.19 -13.13
C ILE A 358 0.67 22.86 -14.07
N GLN A 359 1.31 22.14 -14.99
CA GLN A 359 2.23 22.71 -15.98
C GLN A 359 1.51 23.59 -17.03
N ASP A 360 0.32 23.21 -17.50
CA ASP A 360 -0.46 24.03 -18.43
C ASP A 360 -1.00 25.29 -17.73
N LYS A 361 -1.43 25.19 -16.46
CA LYS A 361 -1.74 26.37 -15.66
C LYS A 361 -0.49 27.21 -15.36
N LEU A 362 0.70 26.62 -15.23
CA LEU A 362 1.95 27.37 -15.07
C LEU A 362 2.39 28.05 -16.38
N LYS A 363 2.06 27.50 -17.55
CA LYS A 363 2.27 28.17 -18.85
C LYS A 363 1.38 29.40 -18.99
N ASP A 364 0.11 29.33 -18.59
CA ASP A 364 -0.77 30.51 -18.54
C ASP A 364 -0.18 31.64 -17.66
N TYR A 365 0.62 31.31 -16.65
CA TYR A 365 1.35 32.28 -15.82
C TYR A 365 2.73 32.68 -16.37
N ALA A 366 3.34 31.90 -17.26
CA ALA A 366 4.71 32.10 -17.74
C ALA A 366 4.77 32.80 -19.13
N THR A 367 3.75 32.67 -19.97
CA THR A 367 3.63 33.46 -21.21
C THR A 367 2.99 34.82 -20.91
N ASN A 368 3.85 35.77 -20.55
CA ASN A 368 3.54 37.18 -20.34
C ASN A 368 2.95 37.85 -21.61
N ASN A 369 1.62 37.90 -21.74
CA ASN A 369 0.93 38.98 -22.47
C ASN A 369 0.47 40.13 -21.55
N TYR A 370 0.61 39.97 -20.23
CA TYR A 370 0.22 41.01 -19.27
C TYR A 370 1.01 42.33 -19.40
N MET A 371 2.19 42.31 -20.04
CA MET A 371 2.98 43.52 -20.27
C MET A 371 2.69 44.19 -21.63
N SER A 372 2.28 43.43 -22.66
CA SER A 372 1.83 44.01 -23.94
C SER A 372 0.45 44.64 -23.78
N ASP A 373 -0.49 43.96 -23.13
CA ASP A 373 -1.84 44.48 -22.94
C ASP A 373 -1.86 45.72 -22.04
N PHE A 374 -0.97 45.78 -21.04
CA PHE A 374 -0.78 46.97 -20.21
C PHE A 374 -0.09 48.11 -20.97
N ASN A 375 0.96 47.81 -21.75
CA ASN A 375 1.61 48.82 -22.59
C ASN A 375 0.71 49.32 -23.73
N ASP A 376 -0.18 48.49 -24.27
CA ASP A 376 -1.17 48.83 -25.30
C ASP A 376 -2.37 49.56 -24.69
N TYR A 377 -2.78 49.24 -23.46
CA TYR A 377 -3.76 50.00 -22.69
C TYR A 377 -3.24 51.40 -22.31
N VAL A 378 -1.99 51.49 -21.86
CA VAL A 378 -1.32 52.77 -21.55
C VAL A 378 -1.04 53.56 -22.83
N SER A 379 -0.57 52.89 -23.88
CA SER A 379 -0.33 53.53 -25.19
C SER A 379 -1.63 53.98 -25.84
N SER A 380 -2.73 53.26 -25.75
CA SER A 380 -4.04 53.69 -26.27
C SER A 380 -4.66 54.83 -25.46
N MET A 381 -4.42 54.91 -24.15
CA MET A 381 -4.80 56.08 -23.34
C MET A 381 -4.00 57.35 -23.70
N ILE A 382 -2.73 57.21 -24.07
CA ILE A 382 -1.84 58.33 -24.40
C ILE A 382 -1.94 58.74 -25.88
N THR A 383 -2.16 57.78 -26.79
CA THR A 383 -2.19 58.01 -28.25
C THR A 383 -3.62 58.15 -28.80
N GLY A 384 -4.64 57.58 -28.14
CA GLY A 384 -6.03 57.54 -28.62
C GLY A 384 -6.88 58.80 -28.35
N GLN A 385 -6.43 59.73 -27.50
CA GLN A 385 -7.04 61.07 -27.30
C GLN A 385 -6.21 62.21 -27.90
N GLY A 386 -5.18 61.91 -28.70
CA GLY A 386 -4.29 62.90 -29.29
C GLY A 386 -4.92 63.85 -30.32
N SER A 387 -6.18 63.63 -30.71
CA SER A 387 -6.84 64.43 -31.76
C SER A 387 -7.62 65.65 -31.26
N ALA A 388 -7.81 65.83 -29.95
CA ALA A 388 -8.62 66.94 -29.41
C ALA A 388 -7.88 67.94 -28.50
N GLY A 389 -6.70 67.59 -27.97
CA GLY A 389 -5.94 68.45 -27.04
C GLY A 389 -6.64 68.72 -25.70
N GLY A 390 -5.86 69.02 -24.66
CA GLY A 390 -6.37 69.48 -23.36
C GLY A 390 -6.04 70.95 -23.09
N TYR A 391 -6.74 71.58 -22.15
CA TYR A 391 -6.51 72.98 -21.78
C TYR A 391 -5.71 73.08 -20.49
N VAL A 392 -4.71 73.96 -20.46
CA VAL A 392 -3.94 74.28 -19.25
C VAL A 392 -4.36 75.65 -18.73
N VAL A 393 -4.84 75.71 -17.49
CA VAL A 393 -5.26 76.94 -16.83
C VAL A 393 -4.44 77.17 -15.56
N LEU A 394 -3.83 78.35 -15.46
CA LEU A 394 -3.18 78.84 -14.25
C LEU A 394 -4.21 79.64 -13.43
N TRP A 395 -4.45 79.22 -12.19
CA TRP A 395 -5.49 79.82 -11.35
C TRP A 395 -5.01 80.14 -9.92
N PRO A 396 -5.33 81.35 -9.39
CA PRO A 396 -5.88 82.52 -10.10
C PRO A 396 -4.95 83.06 -11.18
N LYS A 397 -5.48 83.83 -12.15
CA LYS A 397 -4.72 84.37 -13.28
C LYS A 397 -3.51 85.22 -12.85
N GLU A 398 -3.68 85.96 -11.74
CA GLU A 398 -2.59 86.69 -11.09
C GLU A 398 -2.10 85.89 -9.89
N LYS A 399 -0.79 85.60 -9.83
CA LYS A 399 -0.15 84.77 -8.79
C LYS A 399 -0.79 83.38 -8.68
N PRO A 400 -0.68 82.55 -9.73
CA PRO A 400 -1.33 81.25 -9.76
C PRO A 400 -0.80 80.34 -8.66
N SER A 401 -1.73 79.71 -7.94
CA SER A 401 -1.43 78.70 -6.92
C SER A 401 -1.81 77.29 -7.37
N ASN A 402 -2.51 77.16 -8.50
CA ASN A 402 -2.95 75.89 -9.06
C ASN A 402 -2.69 75.88 -10.57
N ILE A 403 -2.28 74.74 -11.07
CA ILE A 403 -2.28 74.38 -12.48
C ILE A 403 -3.42 73.38 -12.67
N PHE A 404 -4.29 73.63 -13.62
CA PHE A 404 -5.35 72.71 -14.00
C PHE A 404 -5.15 72.24 -15.44
N ILE A 405 -5.18 70.93 -15.66
CA ILE A 405 -5.28 70.32 -16.99
C ILE A 405 -6.71 69.77 -17.11
N MET A 406 -7.44 70.19 -18.15
CA MET A 406 -8.88 69.99 -18.20
C MET A 406 -9.41 69.71 -19.62
N ASP A 407 -10.61 69.14 -19.67
CA ASP A 407 -11.39 68.78 -20.87
C ASP A 407 -12.14 69.97 -21.53
N ASN A 408 -12.17 71.16 -20.89
CA ASN A 408 -12.87 72.35 -21.38
C ASN A 408 -12.07 73.63 -21.07
N PRO A 409 -11.98 74.66 -21.93
CA PRO A 409 -11.21 75.88 -21.63
C PRO A 409 -11.80 76.75 -20.51
N ASP A 410 -13.10 76.59 -20.22
CA ASP A 410 -13.82 77.31 -19.18
C ASP A 410 -13.83 76.47 -17.89
N LEU A 411 -13.19 76.99 -16.84
CA LEU A 411 -13.07 76.34 -15.53
C LEU A 411 -14.42 75.84 -15.00
N GLU A 412 -15.49 76.64 -15.14
CA GLU A 412 -16.80 76.30 -14.59
C GLU A 412 -17.53 75.21 -15.39
N LYS A 413 -17.08 74.91 -16.62
CA LYS A 413 -17.65 73.88 -17.48
C LYS A 413 -16.82 72.60 -17.54
N ALA A 414 -15.57 72.64 -17.09
CA ALA A 414 -14.69 71.48 -17.02
C ALA A 414 -15.24 70.39 -16.09
N ARG A 415 -15.20 69.12 -16.53
CA ARG A 415 -15.65 67.96 -15.76
C ARG A 415 -14.49 67.06 -15.37
N GLU A 416 -13.58 66.80 -16.31
CA GLU A 416 -12.38 66.02 -16.08
C GLU A 416 -11.20 66.96 -15.85
N VAL A 417 -10.70 66.99 -14.62
CA VAL A 417 -9.69 67.96 -14.17
C VAL A 417 -8.57 67.26 -13.41
N LEU A 418 -7.35 67.49 -13.87
CA LEU A 418 -6.12 67.24 -13.11
C LEU A 418 -5.69 68.56 -12.48
N ARG A 419 -5.62 68.60 -11.14
CA ARG A 419 -5.15 69.75 -10.37
C ARG A 419 -3.74 69.48 -9.85
N MET A 420 -2.85 70.44 -10.03
CA MET A 420 -1.51 70.45 -9.41
C MET A 420 -1.34 71.73 -8.60
N ASN A 421 -0.89 71.62 -7.36
CA ASN A 421 -0.51 72.77 -6.54
C ASN A 421 0.55 72.39 -5.49
N LYS A 422 0.88 73.35 -4.61
CA LYS A 422 1.85 73.16 -3.52
C LYS A 422 1.47 72.08 -2.48
N ASN A 423 0.30 71.44 -2.60
CA ASN A 423 -0.13 70.36 -1.71
C ASN A 423 -0.14 69.00 -2.42
N GLY A 424 0.00 68.94 -3.75
CA GLY A 424 0.04 67.69 -4.51
C GLY A 424 -0.62 67.72 -5.88
N ILE A 425 -0.84 66.53 -6.43
CA ILE A 425 -1.54 66.26 -7.68
C ILE A 425 -2.82 65.49 -7.37
N ALA A 426 -3.95 65.90 -7.94
CA ALA A 426 -5.22 65.22 -7.73
C ALA A 426 -6.12 65.24 -8.97
N PHE A 427 -6.99 64.24 -9.09
CA PHE A 427 -7.87 64.05 -10.23
C PHE A 427 -9.34 64.18 -9.81
N SER A 428 -10.17 64.82 -10.65
CA SER A 428 -11.62 64.86 -10.47
C SER A 428 -12.34 64.62 -11.79
N LYS A 429 -13.42 63.84 -11.73
CA LYS A 429 -14.42 63.71 -12.82
C LYS A 429 -15.68 64.55 -12.57
N LYS A 430 -15.64 65.43 -11.57
CA LYS A 430 -16.76 66.28 -11.13
C LYS A 430 -16.44 67.78 -11.22
N GLY A 431 -15.39 68.14 -11.95
CA GLY A 431 -14.95 69.51 -12.21
C GLY A 431 -13.95 70.06 -11.21
N TRP A 432 -13.55 71.31 -11.42
CA TRP A 432 -12.39 71.94 -10.77
C TRP A 432 -12.53 72.15 -9.25
N ARG A 433 -13.75 72.15 -8.72
CA ARG A 433 -14.04 72.24 -7.28
C ARG A 433 -13.97 70.89 -6.55
N GLY A 434 -13.80 69.78 -7.27
CA GLY A 434 -13.79 68.43 -6.71
C GLY A 434 -15.21 67.82 -6.56
N PRO A 435 -15.37 66.72 -5.79
CA PRO A 435 -14.37 66.13 -4.90
C PRO A 435 -13.18 65.50 -5.65
N PHE A 436 -12.04 65.47 -4.97
CA PHE A 436 -10.79 64.86 -5.44
C PHE A 436 -10.49 63.62 -4.58
N ASN A 437 -10.84 62.44 -5.08
CA ASN A 437 -10.81 61.19 -4.28
C ASN A 437 -9.51 60.39 -4.43
N SER A 438 -8.64 60.81 -5.35
CA SER A 438 -7.31 60.25 -5.60
C SER A 438 -6.33 61.42 -5.65
N ALA A 439 -5.33 61.39 -4.77
CA ALA A 439 -4.34 62.45 -4.65
C ALA A 439 -2.98 61.87 -4.31
N TRP A 440 -1.93 62.46 -4.88
CA TRP A 440 -0.55 62.30 -4.45
C TRP A 440 -0.10 63.61 -3.81
N THR A 441 0.05 63.61 -2.50
CA THR A 441 0.47 64.79 -1.74
C THR A 441 1.99 64.84 -1.59
N LEU A 442 2.53 66.06 -1.41
CA LEU A 442 3.98 66.28 -1.33
C LEU A 442 4.63 65.74 -0.05
N ASP A 443 3.84 65.40 0.97
CA ASP A 443 4.26 64.67 2.17
C ASP A 443 4.31 63.14 1.95
N SER A 444 4.36 62.69 0.69
CA SER A 444 4.46 61.29 0.28
C SER A 444 3.25 60.42 0.64
N ILE A 445 2.08 61.02 0.87
CA ILE A 445 0.83 60.27 1.03
C ILE A 445 0.15 60.09 -0.33
N PHE A 446 -0.13 58.84 -0.70
CA PHE A 446 -0.87 58.48 -1.91
C PHE A 446 -2.23 57.89 -1.53
N ASN A 447 -3.33 58.60 -1.85
CA ASN A 447 -4.69 58.13 -1.58
C ASN A 447 -5.17 57.18 -2.70
N ALA A 448 -5.16 55.88 -2.38
CA ALA A 448 -5.22 54.74 -3.30
C ALA A 448 -6.61 54.06 -3.40
N ASN A 449 -7.71 54.78 -3.19
CA ASN A 449 -9.04 54.15 -3.11
C ASN A 449 -9.43 53.28 -4.32
N PHE A 450 -8.82 53.51 -5.50
CA PHE A 450 -8.94 52.64 -6.68
C PHE A 450 -7.62 52.67 -7.49
N ILE A 451 -6.70 51.75 -7.23
CA ILE A 451 -5.53 51.51 -8.11
C ILE A 451 -5.76 50.20 -8.88
N GLN A 452 -5.78 50.26 -10.20
CA GLN A 452 -5.66 49.09 -11.07
C GLN A 452 -4.17 48.94 -11.41
N THR A 453 -3.52 47.87 -10.95
CA THR A 453 -2.05 47.74 -10.95
C THR A 453 -1.66 46.28 -11.10
N GLY A 454 -0.61 46.00 -11.87
CA GLY A 454 -0.11 44.65 -12.13
C GLY A 454 0.61 44.02 -10.93
N LEU A 455 1.61 44.70 -10.36
CA LEU A 455 2.38 44.24 -9.20
C LEU A 455 2.37 45.31 -8.09
N ILE A 456 1.79 44.97 -6.94
CA ILE A 456 1.73 45.87 -5.76
C ILE A 456 2.80 45.45 -4.74
N LYS A 457 3.56 46.41 -4.23
CA LYS A 457 4.44 46.24 -3.07
C LYS A 457 3.59 45.88 -1.83
N ALA A 458 3.89 44.76 -1.18
CA ALA A 458 3.01 44.02 -0.26
C ALA A 458 2.33 44.80 0.88
N ASP A 459 2.85 45.97 1.28
CA ASP A 459 2.34 46.73 2.43
C ASP A 459 0.88 47.21 2.28
N ILE A 460 0.34 47.30 1.05
CA ILE A 460 -1.04 47.77 0.77
C ILE A 460 -2.09 46.62 0.77
N PHE A 461 -1.67 45.35 0.76
CA PHE A 461 -2.55 44.19 0.57
C PHE A 461 -3.38 43.79 1.83
N GLN A 462 -3.27 44.54 2.92
CA GLN A 462 -3.73 44.14 4.27
C GLN A 462 -5.26 44.16 4.46
N ASN A 463 -6.01 44.91 3.63
CA ASN A 463 -7.44 45.19 3.86
C ASN A 463 -8.41 44.37 3.00
N SER A 464 -7.98 43.74 1.90
CA SER A 464 -8.92 43.04 0.99
C SER A 464 -9.41 41.67 1.50
N PHE A 465 -8.71 41.05 2.47
CA PHE A 465 -9.09 39.73 3.01
C PHE A 465 -10.05 39.79 4.20
N ASN A 466 -10.21 40.94 4.85
CA ASN A 466 -10.73 40.98 6.23
C ASN A 466 -12.04 41.74 6.34
N LYS A 467 -13.16 41.02 6.09
CA LYS A 467 -14.48 41.47 6.57
C LYS A 467 -15.04 40.67 7.73
N THR A 468 -14.48 39.50 8.07
CA THR A 468 -14.88 38.73 9.26
C THR A 468 -13.93 37.53 9.44
N GLY A 469 -13.10 37.49 10.50
CA GLY A 469 -12.35 36.28 10.89
C GLY A 469 -10.82 36.39 10.94
N ASP A 470 -10.14 35.24 10.85
CA ASP A 470 -8.68 35.11 10.82
C ASP A 470 -8.09 35.91 9.65
N VAL A 471 -7.08 36.72 9.96
CA VAL A 471 -6.46 37.68 9.07
C VAL A 471 -5.16 37.13 8.50
N LEU A 472 -5.08 36.96 7.18
CA LEU A 472 -3.84 36.69 6.46
C LEU A 472 -3.08 38.00 6.24
N LYS A 473 -1.80 38.05 6.64
CA LYS A 473 -0.92 39.22 6.45
C LYS A 473 0.36 38.80 5.75
N LEU A 474 0.86 39.68 4.88
CA LEU A 474 2.27 39.70 4.49
C LEU A 474 2.95 40.78 5.34
N VAL A 475 3.92 40.39 6.17
CA VAL A 475 4.66 41.30 7.05
C VAL A 475 6.15 41.08 6.82
N ASN A 476 6.85 42.11 6.35
CA ASN A 476 8.29 42.03 6.04
C ASN A 476 8.67 40.84 5.14
N GLY A 477 7.82 40.51 4.16
CA GLY A 477 8.01 39.38 3.24
C GLY A 477 7.64 38.00 3.79
N LEU A 478 7.14 37.91 5.03
CA LEU A 478 6.69 36.66 5.66
C LEU A 478 5.17 36.54 5.62
N LEU A 479 4.67 35.32 5.40
CA LEU A 479 3.25 35.02 5.47
C LEU A 479 2.84 34.76 6.92
N GLN A 480 1.86 35.49 7.43
CA GLN A 480 1.36 35.37 8.80
C GLN A 480 -0.14 35.16 8.83
N ILE A 481 -0.62 34.35 9.78
CA ILE A 481 -2.03 34.25 10.13
C ILE A 481 -2.25 34.82 11.53
N TRP A 482 -3.22 35.71 11.64
CA TRP A 482 -3.61 36.37 12.88
C TRP A 482 -5.06 36.08 13.21
N ASN A 483 -5.33 35.56 14.41
CA ASN A 483 -6.66 35.57 14.97
C ASN A 483 -6.83 36.82 15.84
N ASN A 484 -7.65 37.78 15.42
CA ASN A 484 -7.79 39.09 16.09
C ASN A 484 -6.41 39.79 16.27
N LYS A 485 -5.97 39.96 17.52
CA LYS A 485 -4.68 40.58 17.89
C LYS A 485 -3.56 39.55 18.14
N LYS A 486 -3.80 38.26 17.89
CA LYS A 486 -2.86 37.18 18.18
C LYS A 486 -2.30 36.58 16.89
N LYS A 487 -0.98 36.64 16.71
CA LYS A 487 -0.28 35.84 15.69
C LYS A 487 -0.40 34.37 16.06
N ILE A 488 -0.92 33.54 15.16
CA ILE A 488 -1.10 32.10 15.38
C ILE A 488 -0.20 31.25 14.48
N MET A 489 0.18 31.76 13.31
CA MET A 489 1.12 31.11 12.40
C MET A 489 2.00 32.14 11.69
N GLU A 490 3.25 31.77 11.43
CA GLU A 490 4.16 32.51 10.55
C GLU A 490 5.00 31.53 9.71
N LEU A 491 5.07 31.77 8.40
CA LEU A 491 5.97 31.05 7.51
C LEU A 491 7.29 31.83 7.41
N THR A 492 8.38 31.21 7.85
CA THR A 492 9.72 31.79 7.86
C THR A 492 10.69 30.91 7.09
N LYS A 493 11.95 31.37 6.97
CA LYS A 493 13.06 30.50 6.51
C LYS A 493 13.30 29.27 7.39
N LYS A 494 12.73 29.24 8.62
CA LYS A 494 12.78 28.09 9.54
C LYS A 494 11.64 27.09 9.30
N GLY A 495 10.77 27.33 8.32
CA GLY A 495 9.55 26.57 8.08
C GLY A 495 8.32 27.26 8.67
N MET A 496 7.27 26.48 8.94
CA MET A 496 6.02 26.97 9.51
C MET A 496 6.10 26.99 11.04
N GLU A 497 5.99 28.16 11.64
CA GLU A 497 5.99 28.36 13.10
C GLU A 497 4.58 28.60 13.63
N PHE A 498 4.30 28.03 14.81
CA PHE A 498 3.05 28.25 15.55
C PHE A 498 3.29 29.15 16.74
N TRP A 499 2.37 30.05 17.02
CA TRP A 499 2.57 31.12 18.01
C TRP A 499 1.49 31.16 19.10
N ASN A 500 1.93 31.47 20.32
CA ASN A 500 1.06 31.92 21.40
C ASN A 500 1.40 33.37 21.82
N SER A 501 0.76 33.89 22.87
CA SER A 501 1.01 35.26 23.36
C SER A 501 2.42 35.50 23.90
N LYS A 502 3.17 34.44 24.23
CA LYS A 502 4.52 34.50 24.81
C LYS A 502 5.62 34.24 23.77
N GLY A 503 5.30 33.70 22.58
CA GLY A 503 6.27 33.42 21.52
C GLY A 503 5.92 32.20 20.66
N SER A 504 6.89 31.77 19.84
CA SER A 504 6.83 30.54 19.03
C SER A 504 6.77 29.31 19.95
N ILE A 505 5.80 28.42 19.72
CA ILE A 505 5.59 27.20 20.51
C ILE A 505 6.09 25.93 19.82
N GLY A 506 6.32 25.99 18.52
CA GLY A 506 6.84 24.88 17.74
C GLY A 506 6.89 25.18 16.24
N THR A 507 7.55 24.29 15.51
CA THR A 507 7.87 24.45 14.08
C THR A 507 7.62 23.14 13.32
N ILE A 508 7.16 23.26 12.08
CA ILE A 508 7.15 22.19 11.08
C ILE A 508 8.09 22.60 9.94
N GLY A 509 9.13 21.81 9.64
CA GLY A 509 10.15 22.15 8.67
C GLY A 509 11.16 21.03 8.41
N THR A 510 12.36 21.36 7.90
CA THR A 510 13.47 20.41 7.73
C THR A 510 14.40 20.42 8.95
N THR A 511 15.39 19.54 9.00
CA THR A 511 16.47 19.60 10.00
C THR A 511 17.17 20.96 10.01
N ASP A 512 17.41 21.56 8.84
CA ASP A 512 18.08 22.87 8.72
C ASP A 512 17.21 24.01 9.24
N SER A 513 15.90 23.85 9.11
CA SER A 513 14.94 24.91 9.38
C SER A 513 14.39 24.82 10.82
N ALA A 514 14.01 23.63 11.28
CA ALA A 514 13.45 23.35 12.60
C ALA A 514 14.50 22.92 13.65
N GLY A 515 15.73 22.61 13.22
CA GLY A 515 16.83 22.09 14.03
C GLY A 515 16.76 20.57 14.24
N ASN A 516 17.91 19.93 14.52
CA ASN A 516 17.98 18.51 14.84
C ASN A 516 17.40 18.22 16.25
N PRO A 517 16.25 17.52 16.38
CA PRO A 517 15.69 17.17 17.69
C PRO A 517 16.50 16.10 18.45
N PHE A 518 17.41 15.40 17.79
CA PHE A 518 18.16 14.27 18.33
C PHE A 518 19.68 14.41 18.05
N PRO A 519 20.38 15.39 18.65
CA PRO A 519 21.78 15.67 18.35
C PRO A 519 22.76 14.52 18.69
N GLY A 520 22.36 13.57 19.54
CA GLY A 520 23.17 12.43 19.96
C GLY A 520 22.70 11.06 19.45
N ALA A 521 21.75 11.01 18.52
CA ALA A 521 21.26 9.74 18.00
C ALA A 521 22.22 9.14 16.95
N SER A 522 22.59 7.87 17.11
CA SER A 522 23.29 7.09 16.09
C SER A 522 22.27 6.53 15.08
N THR A 523 21.83 7.33 14.13
CA THR A 523 20.91 6.88 13.08
C THR A 523 21.67 6.23 11.92
N PRO A 524 21.08 5.23 11.21
CA PRO A 524 21.73 4.56 10.06
C PRO A 524 22.01 5.47 8.86
N THR A 525 21.35 6.63 8.81
CA THR A 525 21.45 7.61 7.73
C THR A 525 21.72 8.99 8.33
N PRO A 526 22.56 9.84 7.71
CA PRO A 526 22.66 11.25 8.09
C PRO A 526 21.27 11.90 8.07
N ILE A 527 20.94 12.66 9.11
CA ILE A 527 19.64 13.35 9.28
C ILE A 527 19.50 14.55 8.31
N GLU A 528 20.61 14.94 7.69
CA GLU A 528 20.74 16.15 6.88
C GLU A 528 20.07 15.99 5.49
N ASP A 529 19.52 17.10 4.99
CA ASP A 529 18.86 17.29 3.69
C ASP A 529 17.51 16.60 3.39
N ASN A 530 17.02 15.63 4.19
CA ASN A 530 15.81 14.84 3.80
C ASN A 530 14.73 14.60 4.90
N SER A 531 14.83 15.21 6.08
CA SER A 531 13.91 14.89 7.20
C SER A 531 12.82 15.95 7.42
N LEU A 532 11.56 15.53 7.52
CA LEU A 532 10.46 16.37 8.04
C LEU A 532 10.50 16.39 9.58
N VAL A 533 10.62 17.57 10.16
CA VAL A 533 10.72 17.78 11.61
C VAL A 533 9.49 18.52 12.12
N ILE A 534 8.81 17.93 13.10
CA ILE A 534 7.75 18.56 13.91
C ILE A 534 8.27 18.65 15.34
N ARG A 535 8.55 19.86 15.85
CA ARG A 535 9.22 20.04 17.15
C ARG A 535 8.59 21.18 17.96
N THR A 536 8.52 21.02 19.27
CA THR A 536 8.15 22.10 20.21
C THR A 536 9.37 22.90 20.66
N ASN A 537 9.17 24.17 21.01
CA ASN A 537 10.24 25.08 21.44
C ASN A 537 10.44 25.10 22.97
N GLY A 538 10.24 23.98 23.65
CA GLY A 538 10.53 23.81 25.09
C GLY A 538 9.54 22.93 25.85
N ASP A 539 9.80 22.80 27.15
CA ASP A 539 8.99 22.02 28.09
C ASP A 539 7.56 22.59 28.27
N GLY A 540 6.63 21.70 28.61
CA GLY A 540 5.22 22.07 28.81
C GLY A 540 4.45 22.38 27.51
N LYS A 541 5.05 22.14 26.34
CA LYS A 541 4.38 22.12 25.03
C LYS A 541 4.13 20.68 24.59
N TYR A 542 3.20 20.49 23.67
CA TYR A 542 2.80 19.16 23.23
C TYR A 542 2.43 19.15 21.74
N ILE A 543 2.65 17.99 21.10
CA ILE A 543 2.16 17.67 19.77
C ILE A 543 1.03 16.65 19.95
N LEU A 544 -0.14 16.93 19.38
CA LEU A 544 -1.31 16.06 19.43
C LEU A 544 -1.65 15.62 18.01
N ILE A 545 -1.76 14.31 17.78
CA ILE A 545 -2.21 13.72 16.53
C ILE A 545 -3.41 12.84 16.88
N SER A 546 -4.61 13.25 16.45
CA SER A 546 -5.85 12.62 16.90
C SER A 546 -6.81 12.40 15.75
N PRO A 547 -7.30 11.16 15.52
CA PRO A 547 -8.35 10.91 14.52
C PRO A 547 -9.74 11.32 15.02
N LYS A 548 -9.95 11.32 16.34
CA LYS A 548 -11.19 11.74 17.01
C LYS A 548 -10.95 12.02 18.49
N VAL A 549 -11.86 12.78 19.10
CA VAL A 549 -11.85 13.09 20.54
C VAL A 549 -11.59 11.83 21.38
N GLY A 550 -10.61 11.90 22.29
CA GLY A 550 -10.26 10.81 23.20
C GLY A 550 -9.41 9.67 22.62
N LYS A 551 -8.98 9.77 21.35
CA LYS A 551 -8.08 8.79 20.72
C LYS A 551 -6.91 9.50 20.02
N GLY A 552 -5.74 8.87 19.93
CA GLY A 552 -4.57 9.39 19.21
C GLY A 552 -3.27 9.38 19.99
N LEU A 553 -2.27 10.10 19.49
CA LEU A 553 -0.91 10.20 20.02
C LEU A 553 -0.63 11.60 20.59
N VAL A 554 -0.04 11.63 21.78
CA VAL A 554 0.43 12.85 22.47
C VAL A 554 1.93 12.74 22.67
N LEU A 555 2.69 13.71 22.15
CA LEU A 555 4.12 13.84 22.41
C LEU A 555 4.32 15.07 23.31
N LEU A 556 4.74 14.84 24.55
CA LEU A 556 5.00 15.89 25.53
C LEU A 556 6.43 16.41 25.38
N GLY A 557 6.63 17.71 25.54
CA GLY A 557 7.95 18.35 25.44
C GLY A 557 8.99 17.83 26.43
N ASN A 558 8.55 17.20 27.53
CA ASN A 558 9.42 16.53 28.49
C ASN A 558 9.88 15.13 28.05
N GLY A 559 9.59 14.72 26.81
CA GLY A 559 9.99 13.44 26.21
C GLY A 559 8.99 12.30 26.39
N LYS A 560 7.87 12.48 27.10
CA LYS A 560 6.86 11.42 27.28
C LYS A 560 5.92 11.34 26.07
N ALA A 561 5.80 10.16 25.47
CA ALA A 561 4.77 9.85 24.50
C ALA A 561 3.60 9.10 25.16
N ILE A 562 2.35 9.43 24.79
CA ILE A 562 1.13 8.79 25.30
C ILE A 562 0.22 8.45 24.12
N TYR A 563 -0.20 7.19 24.01
CA TYR A 563 -1.15 6.74 23.00
C TYR A 563 -2.50 6.40 23.64
N PHE A 564 -3.59 6.92 23.07
CA PHE A 564 -4.96 6.68 23.51
C PHE A 564 -5.72 5.88 22.45
N GLY A 565 -6.11 4.64 22.77
CA GLY A 565 -6.81 3.74 21.86
C GLY A 565 -6.05 2.44 21.60
N ASP A 566 -6.47 1.72 20.55
CA ASP A 566 -5.85 0.47 20.12
C ASP A 566 -4.73 0.77 19.13
N LEU A 567 -3.60 0.08 19.25
CA LEU A 567 -2.44 0.19 18.38
C LEU A 567 -2.21 -1.15 17.71
N ASP A 568 -2.45 -1.21 16.40
CA ASP A 568 -2.14 -2.37 15.56
C ASP A 568 -0.81 -2.15 14.84
N VAL A 569 0.20 -2.95 15.16
CA VAL A 569 1.54 -2.84 14.59
C VAL A 569 1.71 -3.90 13.50
N GLN A 570 1.55 -3.47 12.25
CA GLN A 570 1.79 -4.30 11.08
C GLN A 570 3.30 -4.40 10.81
N GLY A 571 4.00 -5.21 11.62
CA GLY A 571 5.45 -5.37 11.61
C GLY A 571 6.02 -5.71 13.00
N LYS A 572 7.35 -5.66 13.15
CA LYS A 572 8.02 -5.91 14.43
C LYS A 572 7.98 -4.67 15.33
N LEU A 573 7.45 -4.79 16.54
CA LEU A 573 7.67 -3.78 17.60
C LEU A 573 8.97 -4.12 18.31
N THR A 574 9.93 -3.19 18.42
CA THR A 574 11.16 -3.42 19.20
C THR A 574 11.35 -2.40 20.31
N VAL A 575 11.76 -2.84 21.51
CA VAL A 575 12.15 -1.95 22.62
C VAL A 575 13.63 -2.17 22.92
N LYS A 576 14.45 -1.12 22.74
CA LYS A 576 15.92 -1.17 22.87
C LYS A 576 16.56 -2.27 22.00
N GLY A 577 16.07 -2.43 20.77
CA GLY A 577 16.57 -3.43 19.81
C GLY A 577 16.07 -4.86 20.04
N LYS A 578 15.25 -5.11 21.07
CA LYS A 578 14.61 -6.41 21.30
C LYS A 578 13.20 -6.43 20.75
N GLU A 579 12.88 -7.41 19.92
CA GLU A 579 11.54 -7.63 19.39
C GLU A 579 10.56 -7.99 20.51
N ILE A 580 9.42 -7.31 20.51
CA ILE A 580 8.26 -7.58 21.33
C ILE A 580 7.38 -8.50 20.49
N ILE A 581 7.43 -9.78 20.80
CA ILE A 581 6.61 -10.80 20.15
C ILE A 581 5.25 -10.83 20.85
N PRO A 582 4.12 -10.66 20.14
CA PRO A 582 2.80 -10.84 20.71
C PRO A 582 2.70 -12.20 21.41
N GLY A 583 2.38 -12.21 22.71
CA GLY A 583 2.24 -13.45 23.50
C GLY A 583 3.42 -13.84 24.40
N GLN A 584 4.52 -13.08 24.46
CA GLN A 584 5.61 -13.33 25.42
C GLN A 584 5.44 -12.68 26.80
N GLY A 585 4.30 -12.03 27.07
CA GLY A 585 3.84 -11.76 28.43
C GLY A 585 2.92 -12.90 28.88
N GLY A 586 3.47 -13.99 29.44
CA GLY A 586 2.65 -14.97 30.16
C GLY A 586 1.84 -14.26 31.27
N GLY A 587 0.66 -14.70 31.71
CA GLY A 587 -0.21 -15.83 31.31
C GLY A 587 -1.69 -15.50 31.61
N PRO A 588 -2.64 -16.48 31.62
CA PRO A 588 -2.60 -17.86 31.14
C PRO A 588 -3.85 -18.18 30.27
N SER A 589 -3.61 -18.50 29.01
CA SER A 589 -4.46 -19.47 28.29
C SER A 589 -3.64 -20.32 27.32
N GLY A 590 -2.30 -20.20 27.34
CA GLY A 590 -1.44 -20.72 26.27
C GLY A 590 -0.12 -21.31 26.76
N GLY A 591 -0.05 -21.77 28.01
CA GLY A 591 1.02 -22.68 28.41
C GLY A 591 0.62 -24.07 27.94
N GLY A 592 1.21 -24.54 26.84
CA GLY A 592 0.87 -25.82 26.21
C GLY A 592 0.67 -26.93 27.23
N GLU A 593 -0.57 -27.36 27.40
CA GLU A 593 -0.90 -28.56 28.14
C GLU A 593 -0.38 -29.73 27.33
N SER A 594 0.68 -30.37 27.80
CA SER A 594 1.00 -31.72 27.34
C SER A 594 -0.13 -32.66 27.79
N THR A 595 -0.45 -33.70 27.03
CA THR A 595 -1.34 -34.80 27.49
C THR A 595 -0.60 -36.12 27.67
N GLY A 596 0.73 -36.10 27.71
CA GLY A 596 1.57 -37.30 27.61
C GLY A 596 1.39 -38.27 28.77
N GLY A 597 0.94 -39.49 28.48
CA GLY A 597 1.07 -40.61 29.41
C GLY A 597 2.53 -40.83 29.84
N TYR A 598 2.70 -41.37 31.06
CA TYR A 598 4.01 -41.58 31.66
C TYR A 598 4.77 -42.71 30.95
N PRO A 599 6.09 -42.58 30.68
CA PRO A 599 6.92 -43.70 30.27
C PRO A 599 6.68 -44.87 31.23
N SER A 600 6.52 -46.07 30.67
CA SER A 600 6.22 -47.29 31.43
C SER A 600 7.26 -47.62 32.51
N GLU A 601 8.46 -47.08 32.34
CA GLU A 601 9.63 -47.15 33.21
C GLU A 601 9.47 -46.34 34.51
N LEU A 602 8.53 -45.38 34.55
CA LEU A 602 8.22 -44.58 35.74
C LEU A 602 7.15 -45.28 36.58
N LYS A 603 7.48 -45.63 37.82
CA LYS A 603 6.65 -46.47 38.70
C LYS A 603 6.01 -45.70 39.85
N THR A 604 6.70 -44.70 40.39
CA THR A 604 6.24 -43.96 41.56
C THR A 604 5.50 -42.67 41.17
N ASP A 605 4.63 -42.18 42.05
CA ASP A 605 3.91 -40.92 41.78
C ASP A 605 4.84 -39.71 41.79
N ALA A 606 5.93 -39.75 42.56
CA ALA A 606 6.99 -38.74 42.50
C ALA A 606 7.67 -38.71 41.13
N GLU A 607 8.00 -39.88 40.55
CA GLU A 607 8.58 -39.97 39.20
C GLU A 607 7.61 -39.46 38.12
N LYS A 608 6.32 -39.77 38.26
CA LYS A 608 5.28 -39.29 37.35
C LYS A 608 5.11 -37.77 37.43
N ARG A 609 5.07 -37.20 38.64
CA ARG A 609 5.01 -35.74 38.84
C ARG A 609 6.27 -35.04 38.31
N ALA A 610 7.45 -35.59 38.58
CA ALA A 610 8.71 -35.08 38.02
C ALA A 610 8.74 -35.13 36.49
N TRP A 611 8.24 -36.21 35.88
CA TRP A 611 8.10 -36.31 34.42
C TRP A 611 7.13 -35.27 33.87
N ARG A 612 6.00 -35.06 34.54
CA ARG A 612 5.01 -34.05 34.15
C ARG A 612 5.61 -32.65 34.14
N ILE A 613 6.36 -32.29 35.18
CA ILE A 613 7.08 -31.00 35.25
C ILE A 613 8.12 -30.90 34.12
N TYR A 614 8.96 -31.94 33.94
CA TYR A 614 9.98 -32.00 32.90
C TYR A 614 9.39 -31.80 31.49
N ASP A 615 8.28 -32.44 31.21
CA ASP A 615 7.63 -32.41 29.91
C ASP A 615 7.00 -31.03 29.62
N ILE A 616 6.31 -30.43 30.60
CA ILE A 616 5.80 -29.05 30.46
C ILE A 616 6.98 -28.07 30.21
N LEU A 617 8.08 -28.20 30.94
CA LEU A 617 9.25 -27.35 30.76
C LEU A 617 9.88 -27.54 29.38
N CYS A 618 10.09 -28.78 28.92
CA CYS A 618 10.64 -29.04 27.59
C CYS A 618 9.75 -28.47 26.48
N ASN A 619 8.42 -28.60 26.60
CA ASN A 619 7.46 -28.02 25.67
C ASN A 619 7.40 -26.48 25.72
N ASN A 620 7.93 -25.86 26.78
CA ASN A 620 8.05 -24.41 26.94
C ASN A 620 9.48 -23.89 26.63
N GLY A 621 10.24 -24.66 25.85
CA GLY A 621 11.51 -24.25 25.25
C GLY A 621 12.73 -24.41 26.17
N PHE A 622 12.61 -25.13 27.28
CA PHE A 622 13.77 -25.51 28.10
C PHE A 622 14.45 -26.73 27.49
N THR A 623 15.78 -26.78 27.50
CA THR A 623 16.50 -28.03 27.22
C THR A 623 16.18 -29.08 28.29
N LYS A 624 16.45 -30.35 27.97
CA LYS A 624 16.34 -31.44 28.94
C LYS A 624 17.18 -31.18 30.20
N GLN A 625 18.37 -30.62 30.03
CA GLN A 625 19.29 -30.28 31.11
C GLN A 625 18.76 -29.15 31.98
N SER A 626 18.23 -28.08 31.39
CA SER A 626 17.63 -26.98 32.15
C SER A 626 16.39 -27.43 32.92
N ALA A 627 15.53 -28.24 32.30
CA ALA A 627 14.38 -28.83 32.96
C ALA A 627 14.80 -29.70 34.17
N CYS A 628 15.80 -30.56 34.00
CA CYS A 628 16.34 -31.37 35.10
C CYS A 628 17.07 -30.53 36.17
N GLY A 629 17.67 -29.40 35.81
CA GLY A 629 18.22 -28.42 36.76
C GLY A 629 17.16 -27.86 37.71
N ILE A 630 15.97 -27.55 37.18
CA ILE A 630 14.81 -27.15 38.00
C ILE A 630 14.34 -28.33 38.86
N LEU A 631 14.21 -29.55 38.29
CA LEU A 631 13.81 -30.73 39.06
C LEU A 631 14.73 -31.03 40.25
N GLY A 632 16.05 -30.82 40.09
CA GLY A 632 17.00 -30.98 41.19
C GLY A 632 16.72 -30.06 42.38
N ASN A 633 16.26 -28.83 42.10
CA ASN A 633 15.86 -27.88 43.15
C ASN A 633 14.50 -28.25 43.76
N ILE A 634 13.49 -28.53 42.92
CA ILE A 634 12.16 -28.97 43.38
C ILE A 634 12.25 -30.23 44.25
N GLN A 635 13.16 -31.16 43.92
CA GLN A 635 13.40 -32.34 44.75
C GLN A 635 13.81 -31.96 46.18
N GLN A 636 14.74 -31.03 46.34
CA GLN A 636 15.17 -30.60 47.68
C GLN A 636 14.02 -29.89 48.42
N GLU A 637 13.32 -29.00 47.72
CA GLU A 637 12.24 -28.18 48.29
C GLU A 637 11.00 -29.00 48.70
N THR A 638 10.71 -30.11 48.00
CA THR A 638 9.54 -30.96 48.25
C THR A 638 9.86 -32.26 48.99
N GLY A 639 11.09 -32.44 49.48
CA GLY A 639 11.54 -33.70 50.06
C GLY A 639 11.48 -34.89 49.09
N GLY A 640 11.59 -34.62 47.79
CA GLY A 640 11.54 -35.62 46.70
C GLY A 640 10.15 -36.06 46.28
N THR A 641 9.09 -35.45 46.81
CA THR A 641 7.71 -35.83 46.48
C THR A 641 7.21 -35.21 45.17
N PHE A 642 7.72 -34.02 44.80
CA PHE A 642 7.19 -33.18 43.72
C PHE A 642 5.72 -32.81 43.90
N ASP A 643 5.24 -32.77 45.15
CA ASP A 643 3.87 -32.42 45.46
C ASP A 643 3.66 -30.90 45.43
N PRO A 644 2.77 -30.37 44.58
CA PRO A 644 2.47 -28.94 44.55
C PRO A 644 1.81 -28.43 45.83
N ASP A 645 1.21 -29.30 46.68
CA ASP A 645 0.64 -28.89 47.98
C ASP A 645 1.66 -28.98 49.14
N THR A 646 2.96 -28.90 48.84
CA THR A 646 4.01 -28.91 49.88
C THR A 646 4.05 -27.57 50.63
N VAL A 647 3.85 -27.64 51.95
CA VAL A 647 4.01 -26.51 52.90
C VAL A 647 5.36 -26.62 53.60
N GLN A 648 6.08 -25.50 53.72
CA GLN A 648 7.33 -25.45 54.47
C GLN A 648 7.11 -25.80 55.95
N ILE A 649 7.94 -26.68 56.51
CA ILE A 649 7.87 -27.00 57.94
C ILE A 649 8.39 -25.80 58.75
N GLY A 650 7.48 -25.13 59.46
CA GLY A 650 7.84 -24.01 60.36
C GLY A 650 8.25 -22.71 59.66
N GLY A 651 7.97 -22.57 58.36
CA GLY A 651 8.32 -21.38 57.58
C GLY A 651 7.19 -20.89 56.65
N PRO A 652 7.38 -19.75 55.96
CA PRO A 652 6.34 -19.07 55.20
C PRO A 652 6.15 -19.58 53.77
N ALA A 653 6.96 -20.52 53.29
CA ALA A 653 7.00 -20.90 51.89
C ALA A 653 5.99 -22.01 51.51
N TYR A 654 5.59 -22.02 50.23
CA TYR A 654 4.63 -22.99 49.69
C TYR A 654 4.88 -23.34 48.22
N GLY A 655 4.55 -24.57 47.83
CA GLY A 655 4.55 -25.03 46.43
C GLY A 655 5.85 -25.69 45.95
N LEU A 656 5.92 -25.99 44.66
CA LEU A 656 7.00 -26.77 44.04
C LEU A 656 8.41 -26.22 44.30
N VAL A 657 8.56 -24.89 44.30
CA VAL A 657 9.83 -24.18 44.49
C VAL A 657 9.82 -23.33 45.75
N GLN A 658 8.88 -23.63 46.67
CA GLN A 658 8.75 -22.97 47.96
C GLN A 658 8.75 -21.44 47.84
N TRP A 659 7.74 -20.88 47.13
CA TRP A 659 7.60 -19.43 47.00
C TRP A 659 7.35 -18.78 48.37
N ASP A 660 8.23 -17.86 48.76
CA ASP A 660 8.17 -17.10 50.01
C ASP A 660 7.81 -15.63 49.73
N GLY A 661 6.70 -15.18 50.30
CA GLY A 661 6.20 -13.80 50.20
C GLY A 661 6.44 -12.94 51.43
N SER A 662 7.19 -13.44 52.43
CA SER A 662 7.30 -12.82 53.75
C SER A 662 8.22 -11.61 53.80
N SER A 663 9.27 -11.59 52.97
CA SER A 663 10.30 -10.55 53.00
C SER A 663 10.31 -9.70 51.74
N TYR A 664 10.25 -10.32 50.56
CA TYR A 664 10.38 -9.64 49.27
C TYR A 664 9.36 -10.19 48.25
N PRO A 665 8.04 -9.98 48.47
CA PRO A 665 7.03 -10.49 47.57
C PRO A 665 7.12 -9.81 46.20
N LEU A 666 6.95 -10.59 45.14
CA LEU A 666 6.87 -10.10 43.78
C LEU A 666 5.53 -9.39 43.51
N VAL A 667 4.46 -9.87 44.16
CA VAL A 667 3.08 -9.39 43.99
C VAL A 667 2.41 -9.32 45.36
N GLY A 668 1.68 -8.22 45.58
CA GLY A 668 0.89 -8.03 46.80
C GLY A 668 1.75 -7.64 48.03
N PRO A 669 1.11 -7.42 49.19
CA PRO A 669 1.81 -7.12 50.43
C PRO A 669 2.54 -8.35 50.97
N ALA A 670 3.56 -8.12 51.78
CA ALA A 670 4.30 -9.19 52.46
C ALA A 670 3.37 -10.02 53.34
N THR A 671 3.52 -11.35 53.29
CA THR A 671 2.70 -12.30 54.05
C THR A 671 3.52 -13.49 54.51
N TRP A 672 3.27 -13.96 55.74
CA TRP A 672 3.87 -15.18 56.28
C TRP A 672 3.10 -16.45 55.84
N ASP A 673 1.96 -16.29 55.18
CA ASP A 673 1.18 -17.40 54.62
C ASP A 673 1.53 -17.62 53.15
N GLY A 674 2.30 -18.67 52.88
CA GLY A 674 2.73 -19.04 51.53
C GLY A 674 1.58 -19.42 50.60
N LYS A 675 0.47 -19.97 51.11
CA LYS A 675 -0.71 -20.29 50.28
C LYS A 675 -1.36 -19.01 49.78
N VAL A 676 -1.48 -18.00 50.65
CA VAL A 676 -1.96 -16.66 50.27
C VAL A 676 -1.02 -16.01 49.25
N TYR A 677 0.29 -16.13 49.45
CA TYR A 677 1.25 -15.56 48.50
C TYR A 677 1.17 -16.22 47.12
N VAL A 678 1.15 -17.55 47.04
CA VAL A 678 1.00 -18.26 45.76
C VAL A 678 -0.35 -17.96 45.11
N GLN A 679 -1.43 -17.81 45.88
CA GLN A 679 -2.72 -17.36 45.33
C GLN A 679 -2.64 -15.94 44.73
N ASN A 680 -1.91 -15.02 45.35
CA ASN A 680 -1.68 -13.69 44.80
C ASN A 680 -0.87 -13.74 43.49
N LEU A 681 0.14 -14.62 43.43
CA LEU A 681 0.89 -14.86 42.21
C LEU A 681 0.02 -15.48 41.11
N PHE A 682 -0.85 -16.45 41.44
CA PHE A 682 -1.83 -17.02 40.50
C PHE A 682 -2.76 -15.92 39.97
N ASN A 683 -3.28 -15.06 40.85
CA ASN A 683 -4.16 -13.96 40.46
C ASN A 683 -3.45 -12.97 39.52
N ALA A 684 -2.19 -12.61 39.79
CA ALA A 684 -1.41 -11.73 38.93
C ALA A 684 -1.00 -12.38 37.60
N ALA A 685 -0.73 -13.69 37.62
CA ALA A 685 -0.47 -14.49 36.43
C ALA A 685 -1.76 -14.88 35.68
N GLY A 686 -2.94 -14.51 36.21
CA GLY A 686 -4.29 -14.80 35.69
C GLY A 686 -4.72 -16.28 35.74
N ILE A 687 -4.05 -17.11 36.51
CA ILE A 687 -4.27 -18.57 36.61
C ILE A 687 -5.51 -18.83 37.48
N LYS A 688 -6.48 -19.60 36.96
CA LYS A 688 -7.79 -19.80 37.61
C LYS A 688 -7.92 -21.16 38.29
N GLU A 689 -7.00 -22.05 38.01
CA GLU A 689 -6.91 -23.39 38.57
C GLU A 689 -6.52 -23.34 40.04
N PRO A 690 -6.85 -24.38 40.84
CA PRO A 690 -6.44 -24.46 42.22
C PRO A 690 -4.92 -24.34 42.37
N ILE A 691 -4.45 -23.66 43.42
CA ILE A 691 -3.02 -23.55 43.72
C ILE A 691 -2.36 -24.93 43.95
N THR A 692 -3.13 -25.97 44.23
CA THR A 692 -2.65 -27.36 44.35
C THR A 692 -2.48 -28.08 43.01
N SER A 693 -2.79 -27.43 41.87
CA SER A 693 -2.59 -28.02 40.55
C SER A 693 -1.12 -27.97 40.15
N LEU A 694 -0.57 -29.15 39.84
CA LEU A 694 0.82 -29.31 39.41
C LEU A 694 1.12 -28.47 38.17
N ASP A 695 0.33 -28.63 37.13
CA ASP A 695 0.50 -27.94 35.85
C ASP A 695 0.37 -26.42 36.02
N ALA A 696 -0.58 -25.98 36.86
CA ALA A 696 -0.79 -24.58 37.16
C ALA A 696 0.42 -23.96 37.88
N GLN A 697 1.02 -24.66 38.84
CA GLN A 697 2.24 -24.20 39.48
C GLN A 697 3.45 -24.22 38.55
N VAL A 698 3.56 -25.17 37.61
CA VAL A 698 4.63 -25.13 36.59
C VAL A 698 4.44 -23.96 35.62
N ARG A 699 3.20 -23.64 35.24
CA ARG A 699 2.88 -22.41 34.48
C ARG A 699 3.24 -21.16 35.27
N LEU A 700 2.96 -21.13 36.58
CA LEU A 700 3.37 -20.03 37.45
C LEU A 700 4.89 -19.90 37.53
N LEU A 701 5.61 -21.01 37.66
CA LEU A 701 7.07 -21.04 37.63
C LEU A 701 7.59 -20.39 36.34
N ILE A 702 7.10 -20.82 35.18
CA ILE A 702 7.49 -20.23 33.88
C ILE A 702 7.16 -18.73 33.83
N TRP A 703 6.01 -18.32 34.35
CA TRP A 703 5.60 -16.91 34.42
C TRP A 703 6.57 -16.07 35.26
N THR A 704 6.93 -16.53 36.45
CA THR A 704 7.78 -15.79 37.39
C THR A 704 9.21 -15.61 36.87
N PHE A 705 9.75 -16.53 36.06
CA PHE A 705 11.03 -16.35 35.37
C PHE A 705 11.12 -15.01 34.63
N THR A 706 10.07 -14.63 33.91
CA THR A 706 10.04 -13.41 33.08
C THR A 706 9.42 -12.21 33.79
N ASN A 707 8.92 -12.39 35.02
CA ASN A 707 8.23 -11.37 35.80
C ASN A 707 9.00 -10.97 37.06
N GLY A 708 10.34 -10.98 37.03
CA GLY A 708 11.17 -10.36 38.06
C GLY A 708 11.72 -11.30 39.13
N GLN A 709 11.43 -12.61 39.06
CA GLN A 709 12.03 -13.58 39.98
C GLN A 709 13.50 -13.92 39.61
N TRP A 710 13.87 -13.81 38.33
CA TRP A 710 15.22 -14.10 37.84
C TRP A 710 16.18 -12.90 37.96
N MET A 711 17.22 -13.01 38.79
CA MET A 711 18.17 -11.92 39.08
C MET A 711 19.44 -11.92 38.21
N GLY A 712 19.82 -13.06 37.63
CA GLY A 712 21.01 -13.17 36.78
C GLY A 712 22.35 -12.89 37.48
N VAL A 713 22.49 -13.27 38.76
CA VAL A 713 23.71 -13.07 39.58
C VAL A 713 24.84 -14.07 39.26
N VAL A 714 24.53 -15.22 38.66
CA VAL A 714 25.48 -16.21 38.14
C VAL A 714 25.12 -16.64 36.72
N GLN A 715 26.04 -17.29 36.00
CA GLN A 715 25.78 -17.78 34.65
C GLN A 715 24.88 -19.04 34.63
N PRO A 716 23.92 -19.15 33.70
CA PRO A 716 23.53 -18.14 32.70
C PRO A 716 22.79 -16.94 33.33
N THR A 717 23.17 -15.71 32.96
CA THR A 717 22.59 -14.51 33.58
C THR A 717 21.20 -14.14 33.06
N THR A 718 20.78 -14.69 31.92
CA THR A 718 19.46 -14.42 31.31
C THR A 718 18.56 -15.65 31.36
N VAL A 719 17.24 -15.44 31.36
CA VAL A 719 16.25 -16.53 31.28
C VAL A 719 16.42 -17.34 30.00
N ASP A 720 16.65 -16.70 28.86
CA ASP A 720 16.88 -17.41 27.59
C ASP A 720 18.17 -18.22 27.62
N GLY A 721 19.25 -17.66 28.20
CA GLY A 721 20.49 -18.40 28.42
C GLY A 721 20.29 -19.59 29.36
N PHE A 722 19.43 -19.46 30.37
CA PHE A 722 19.06 -20.56 31.25
C PHE A 722 18.26 -21.63 30.51
N LYS A 723 17.25 -21.25 29.73
CA LYS A 723 16.45 -22.18 28.91
C LYS A 723 17.32 -23.00 27.96
N ALA A 724 18.37 -22.38 27.40
CA ALA A 724 19.32 -23.01 26.48
C ALA A 724 20.49 -23.75 27.15
N CYS A 725 20.59 -23.77 28.48
CA CYS A 725 21.70 -24.39 29.20
C CYS A 725 21.81 -25.90 28.87
N THR A 726 23.02 -26.40 28.63
CA THR A 726 23.26 -27.79 28.22
C THR A 726 23.98 -28.63 29.28
N ASP A 727 24.24 -28.06 30.46
CA ASP A 727 24.81 -28.72 31.63
C ASP A 727 23.80 -28.74 32.79
N PRO A 728 23.34 -29.93 33.25
CA PRO A 728 22.35 -30.03 34.33
C PRO A 728 22.89 -29.54 35.68
N ARG A 729 24.20 -29.65 35.95
CA ARG A 729 24.80 -29.11 37.19
C ARG A 729 24.78 -27.59 37.18
N GLN A 730 25.22 -27.00 36.06
CA GLN A 730 25.17 -25.56 35.88
C GLN A 730 23.72 -25.03 35.94
N ALA A 731 22.77 -25.73 35.33
CA ALA A 731 21.37 -25.35 35.40
C ALA A 731 20.84 -25.40 36.84
N ALA A 732 21.12 -26.45 37.61
CA ALA A 732 20.69 -26.51 39.01
C ALA A 732 21.24 -25.35 39.84
N TYR A 733 22.54 -25.06 39.70
CA TYR A 733 23.20 -23.95 40.39
C TYR A 733 22.67 -22.58 39.94
N ALA A 734 22.45 -22.40 38.64
CA ALA A 734 21.92 -21.15 38.10
C ALA A 734 20.48 -20.90 38.58
N PHE A 735 19.63 -21.92 38.61
CA PHE A 735 18.27 -21.81 39.14
C PHE A 735 18.28 -21.44 40.63
N GLU A 736 19.07 -22.17 41.42
CA GLU A 736 19.24 -21.90 42.85
C GLU A 736 19.65 -20.43 43.10
N ARG A 737 20.69 -19.96 42.40
CA ARG A 737 21.28 -18.64 42.66
C ARG A 737 20.52 -17.48 42.03
N ASN A 738 19.96 -17.68 40.83
CA ASN A 738 19.29 -16.61 40.10
C ASN A 738 17.80 -16.52 40.37
N TYR A 739 17.14 -17.62 40.76
CA TYR A 739 15.68 -17.67 40.94
C TYR A 739 15.28 -17.83 42.42
N GLU A 740 15.75 -18.89 43.10
CA GLU A 740 15.29 -19.20 44.48
C GLU A 740 15.99 -18.35 45.54
N ARG A 741 17.30 -18.15 45.41
CA ARG A 741 18.16 -17.37 46.31
C ARG A 741 18.09 -17.85 47.78
N PRO A 742 18.40 -19.13 48.06
CA PRO A 742 18.46 -19.60 49.44
C PRO A 742 19.59 -18.91 50.20
N ALA A 743 19.46 -18.83 51.53
CA ALA A 743 20.45 -18.21 52.40
C ALA A 743 21.81 -18.95 52.35
N ALA A 744 21.79 -20.26 52.14
CA ALA A 744 22.97 -21.09 51.91
C ALA A 744 22.83 -21.83 50.58
N THR A 745 23.94 -22.04 49.89
CA THR A 745 23.95 -22.86 48.68
C THR A 745 23.94 -24.34 49.02
N HIS A 746 23.30 -25.14 48.17
CA HIS A 746 23.02 -26.56 48.30
C HIS A 746 23.61 -27.32 47.11
N PRO A 747 24.92 -27.63 47.12
CA PRO A 747 25.59 -28.32 46.02
C PRO A 747 24.94 -29.66 45.65
N GLU A 748 24.29 -30.34 46.60
CA GLU A 748 23.59 -31.61 46.40
C GLU A 748 22.50 -31.53 45.31
N ARG A 749 21.89 -30.35 45.10
CA ARG A 749 20.87 -30.14 44.06
C ARG A 749 21.41 -30.34 42.64
N GLN A 750 22.70 -30.12 42.45
CA GLN A 750 23.38 -30.37 41.18
C GLN A 750 23.49 -31.87 40.88
N ASP A 751 23.74 -32.69 41.90
CA ASP A 751 23.75 -34.15 41.75
C ASP A 751 22.33 -34.69 41.47
N TYR A 752 21.30 -34.14 42.12
CA TYR A 752 19.91 -34.48 41.81
C TYR A 752 19.54 -34.16 40.37
N ALA A 753 19.95 -33.00 39.85
CA ALA A 753 19.71 -32.64 38.46
C ALA A 753 20.38 -33.61 37.46
N VAL A 754 21.62 -34.03 37.74
CA VAL A 754 22.32 -35.04 36.93
C VAL A 754 21.58 -36.38 36.97
N ASN A 755 21.08 -36.79 38.14
CA ASN A 755 20.33 -38.03 38.29
C ASN A 755 19.02 -38.02 37.50
N TRP A 756 18.25 -36.92 37.56
CA TRP A 756 17.04 -36.77 36.74
C TRP A 756 17.33 -36.74 35.26
N TYR A 757 18.38 -36.03 34.84
CA TYR A 757 18.78 -35.99 33.44
C TYR A 757 19.12 -37.40 32.92
N ASN A 758 19.95 -38.14 33.65
CA ASN A 758 20.30 -39.52 33.28
C ASN A 758 19.08 -40.44 33.25
N LYS A 759 18.10 -40.22 34.12
CA LYS A 759 16.87 -40.99 34.16
C LYS A 759 15.92 -40.68 32.99
N PHE A 760 15.82 -39.42 32.58
CA PHE A 760 14.80 -38.97 31.61
C PHE A 760 15.32 -38.82 30.18
N LYS A 761 16.63 -38.63 29.96
CA LYS A 761 17.19 -38.26 28.64
C LYS A 761 16.81 -39.23 27.52
N ASP A 762 16.64 -40.52 27.83
CA ASP A 762 16.35 -41.60 26.87
C ASP A 762 14.89 -42.09 26.93
N LEU A 763 14.10 -41.62 27.89
CA LEU A 763 12.69 -42.01 28.01
C LEU A 763 11.84 -41.34 26.93
N LYS A 764 10.86 -42.09 26.42
CA LYS A 764 9.88 -41.60 25.45
C LYS A 764 8.52 -41.48 26.14
N PRO A 765 7.72 -40.43 25.86
CA PRO A 765 6.36 -40.31 26.39
C PRO A 765 5.56 -41.58 26.10
N GLY A 766 4.94 -42.15 27.14
CA GLY A 766 4.20 -43.40 27.05
C GLY A 766 2.75 -43.15 26.63
N GLY A 767 2.47 -43.14 25.34
CA GLY A 767 1.12 -43.04 24.80
C GLY A 767 1.09 -43.01 23.26
N ALA A 768 0.20 -43.79 22.65
CA ALA A 768 -0.17 -43.56 21.25
C ALA A 768 -1.08 -42.33 21.21
N THR A 769 -0.84 -41.43 20.25
CA THR A 769 -1.65 -40.22 20.05
C THR A 769 -3.15 -40.54 20.10
N GLY A 770 -3.88 -39.84 20.96
CA GLY A 770 -5.35 -39.92 20.98
C GLY A 770 -5.96 -41.21 21.55
N GLU A 771 -5.19 -42.08 22.22
CA GLU A 771 -5.65 -43.39 22.71
C GLU A 771 -6.94 -43.32 23.56
N ALA A 772 -7.03 -42.35 24.48
CA ALA A 772 -8.22 -42.16 25.32
C ALA A 772 -9.45 -41.78 24.49
N GLY A 773 -9.28 -40.92 23.48
CA GLY A 773 -10.35 -40.53 22.58
C GLY A 773 -10.80 -41.67 21.67
N LEU A 774 -9.86 -42.54 21.25
CA LEU A 774 -10.20 -43.72 20.46
C LEU A 774 -11.03 -44.72 21.27
N LYS A 775 -10.70 -44.93 22.56
CA LYS A 775 -11.54 -45.73 23.48
C LYS A 775 -12.91 -45.11 23.72
N HIS A 776 -12.99 -43.78 23.79
CA HIS A 776 -14.26 -43.07 23.91
C HIS A 776 -15.15 -43.29 22.68
N LEU A 777 -14.63 -43.06 21.46
CA LEU A 777 -15.39 -43.28 20.23
C LEU A 777 -15.81 -44.75 20.04
N GLU A 778 -14.96 -45.69 20.45
CA GLU A 778 -15.28 -47.13 20.47
C GLU A 778 -16.51 -47.41 21.32
N SER A 779 -16.65 -46.76 22.49
CA SER A 779 -17.80 -46.92 23.36
C SER A 779 -19.11 -46.32 22.80
N LEU A 780 -18.99 -45.45 21.78
CA LEU A 780 -20.10 -44.76 21.14
C LEU A 780 -20.52 -45.38 19.80
N ILE A 781 -19.94 -46.51 19.42
CA ILE A 781 -20.31 -47.22 18.18
C ILE A 781 -21.81 -47.53 18.16
N GLY A 782 -22.45 -47.25 17.04
CA GLY A 782 -23.90 -47.42 16.84
C GLY A 782 -24.76 -46.29 17.43
N GLN A 783 -24.16 -45.31 18.12
CA GLN A 783 -24.88 -44.18 18.70
C GLN A 783 -24.78 -42.93 17.82
N ARG A 784 -25.82 -42.09 17.86
CA ARG A 784 -25.81 -40.77 17.24
C ARG A 784 -25.08 -39.78 18.15
N ILE A 785 -24.00 -39.18 17.66
CA ILE A 785 -23.20 -38.19 18.37
C ILE A 785 -23.57 -36.77 17.93
N GLY A 786 -23.83 -35.89 18.89
CA GLY A 786 -24.18 -34.49 18.66
C GLY A 786 -25.40 -34.32 17.73
N ASN A 787 -25.29 -33.46 16.74
CA ASN A 787 -26.34 -33.24 15.73
C ASN A 787 -26.46 -34.39 14.70
N GLY A 788 -25.64 -35.44 14.80
CA GLY A 788 -25.64 -36.59 13.89
C GLY A 788 -24.92 -36.37 12.56
N GLN A 789 -24.30 -35.21 12.34
CA GLN A 789 -23.45 -34.95 11.17
C GLN A 789 -22.02 -35.45 11.41
N CYS A 790 -21.20 -35.53 10.35
CA CYS A 790 -19.79 -35.94 10.45
C CYS A 790 -18.99 -35.06 11.41
N TYR A 791 -19.25 -33.74 11.35
CA TYR A 791 -18.64 -32.73 12.23
C TYR A 791 -18.87 -33.01 13.72
N GLY A 792 -20.03 -33.56 14.09
CA GLY A 792 -20.39 -33.87 15.47
C GLY A 792 -19.49 -34.92 16.11
N LEU A 793 -19.04 -35.91 15.33
CA LEU A 793 -18.13 -36.96 15.82
C LEU A 793 -16.74 -36.39 16.12
N SER A 794 -16.16 -35.61 15.20
CA SER A 794 -14.88 -34.94 15.43
C SER A 794 -14.96 -33.92 16.57
N ALA A 795 -16.11 -33.25 16.72
CA ALA A 795 -16.35 -32.32 17.82
C ALA A 795 -16.38 -33.01 19.20
N GLU A 796 -17.05 -34.16 19.30
CA GLU A 796 -17.06 -34.98 20.53
C GLU A 796 -15.66 -35.49 20.85
N TYR A 797 -14.92 -35.97 19.85
CA TYR A 797 -13.55 -36.45 20.02
C TYR A 797 -12.60 -35.36 20.51
N SER A 798 -12.60 -34.20 19.84
CA SER A 798 -11.78 -33.03 20.21
C SER A 798 -12.12 -32.57 21.63
N GLY A 799 -13.41 -32.35 21.92
CA GLY A 799 -13.86 -31.88 23.23
C GLY A 799 -13.58 -32.87 24.36
N TYR A 800 -13.70 -34.18 24.12
CA TYR A 800 -13.36 -35.21 25.10
C TYR A 800 -11.88 -35.19 25.48
N LEU A 801 -11.00 -34.93 24.52
CA LEU A 801 -9.55 -34.85 24.72
C LEU A 801 -9.06 -33.47 25.18
N GLY A 802 -9.96 -32.52 25.47
CA GLY A 802 -9.58 -31.16 25.87
C GLY A 802 -9.05 -30.30 24.71
N GLY A 803 -9.30 -30.70 23.46
CA GLY A 803 -8.99 -29.92 22.26
C GLY A 803 -9.95 -28.75 22.04
N CYS A 804 -9.90 -28.14 20.85
CA CYS A 804 -10.79 -27.04 20.49
C CYS A 804 -12.27 -27.50 20.55
N GLY A 805 -13.10 -26.66 21.13
CA GLY A 805 -14.54 -26.84 21.17
C GLY A 805 -15.15 -26.54 19.81
N MET A 806 -15.81 -27.55 19.23
CA MET A 806 -16.28 -27.52 17.84
C MET A 806 -17.80 -27.45 17.72
N GLY A 807 -18.54 -27.51 18.83
CA GLY A 807 -20.00 -27.42 18.83
C GLY A 807 -20.67 -28.64 18.18
N ALA A 808 -21.42 -28.41 17.11
CA ALA A 808 -22.16 -29.42 16.35
C ALA A 808 -23.13 -30.28 17.20
N GLY A 809 -23.80 -29.66 18.18
CA GLY A 809 -24.79 -30.32 19.04
C GLY A 809 -24.19 -31.23 20.11
N THR A 810 -22.88 -31.23 20.29
CA THR A 810 -22.20 -31.88 21.43
C THR A 810 -22.29 -30.99 22.68
N LYS A 811 -21.92 -31.52 23.85
CA LYS A 811 -21.81 -30.72 25.08
C LYS A 811 -20.63 -29.73 25.08
N TYR A 812 -19.74 -29.83 24.08
CA TYR A 812 -18.53 -29.02 23.94
C TYR A 812 -18.80 -27.85 23.00
N GLY A 813 -19.14 -26.68 23.57
CA GLY A 813 -19.42 -25.44 22.81
C GLY A 813 -18.22 -24.94 22.00
N LEU A 814 -18.44 -23.97 21.11
CA LEU A 814 -17.38 -23.42 20.26
C LEU A 814 -16.30 -22.68 21.08
N THR A 815 -15.04 -23.08 20.95
CA THR A 815 -13.88 -22.40 21.57
C THR A 815 -12.69 -22.37 20.61
N HIS A 816 -11.75 -21.43 20.79
CA HIS A 816 -10.55 -21.27 19.97
C HIS A 816 -10.83 -21.09 18.46
N VAL A 817 -11.94 -20.43 18.10
CA VAL A 817 -12.34 -20.18 16.70
C VAL A 817 -11.50 -19.04 16.10
N ILE A 818 -10.88 -19.29 14.95
CA ILE A 818 -10.09 -18.29 14.19
C ILE A 818 -10.50 -18.20 12.72
N GLY A 819 -11.35 -19.10 12.23
CA GLY A 819 -11.81 -19.13 10.86
C GLY A 819 -13.26 -19.62 10.74
N ASN A 820 -13.63 -20.02 9.53
CA ASN A 820 -15.00 -20.46 9.26
C ASN A 820 -15.27 -21.87 9.79
N THR A 821 -16.19 -21.99 10.74
CA THR A 821 -16.53 -23.27 11.40
C THR A 821 -17.63 -24.05 10.68
N SER A 822 -18.12 -23.59 9.51
CA SER A 822 -19.25 -24.23 8.84
C SER A 822 -18.91 -25.52 8.09
N ALA A 823 -17.65 -25.71 7.69
CA ALA A 823 -17.23 -26.79 6.82
C ALA A 823 -16.25 -27.76 7.53
N ALA A 824 -16.48 -29.06 7.37
CA ALA A 824 -15.60 -30.11 7.90
C ALA A 824 -14.19 -30.03 7.29
N SER A 825 -14.10 -29.71 5.99
CA SER A 825 -12.83 -29.50 5.30
C SER A 825 -11.96 -28.37 5.88
N ASP A 826 -12.56 -27.39 6.57
CA ASP A 826 -11.84 -26.24 7.13
C ASP A 826 -11.43 -26.45 8.59
N ILE A 827 -11.76 -27.58 9.22
CA ILE A 827 -11.48 -27.84 10.66
C ILE A 827 -10.01 -27.54 11.00
N GLY A 828 -9.05 -27.95 10.18
CA GLY A 828 -7.63 -27.70 10.43
C GLY A 828 -7.19 -26.23 10.38
N ILE A 829 -7.98 -25.33 9.78
CA ILE A 829 -7.70 -23.89 9.68
C ILE A 829 -8.72 -23.01 10.42
N ALA A 830 -9.85 -23.57 10.83
CA ALA A 830 -10.95 -22.85 11.48
C ALA A 830 -10.72 -22.64 12.98
N TYR A 831 -9.80 -23.39 13.58
CA TYR A 831 -9.51 -23.34 15.01
C TYR A 831 -8.02 -23.20 15.30
N ASP A 832 -7.69 -22.52 16.39
CA ASP A 832 -6.33 -22.41 16.92
C ASP A 832 -5.96 -23.68 17.69
N TRP A 833 -5.65 -24.73 16.94
CA TRP A 833 -5.21 -26.02 17.47
C TRP A 833 -3.92 -25.91 18.29
N SER A 834 -3.06 -24.94 17.97
CA SER A 834 -1.81 -24.73 18.69
C SER A 834 -2.04 -24.23 20.12
N ALA A 835 -3.10 -23.44 20.35
CA ALA A 835 -3.48 -22.98 21.68
C ALA A 835 -3.82 -24.12 22.65
N VAL A 836 -4.29 -25.26 22.13
CA VAL A 836 -4.60 -26.47 22.92
C VAL A 836 -3.51 -27.54 22.81
N GLY A 837 -2.36 -27.24 22.20
CA GLY A 837 -1.23 -28.17 22.09
C GLY A 837 -1.36 -29.23 20.99
N TRP A 838 -2.31 -29.08 20.06
CA TRP A 838 -2.52 -29.99 18.93
C TRP A 838 -1.75 -29.51 17.70
N LYS A 839 -1.36 -30.45 16.84
CA LYS A 839 -0.60 -30.15 15.61
C LYS A 839 -1.45 -30.35 14.37
N VAL A 840 -1.38 -29.42 13.43
CA VAL A 840 -2.06 -29.54 12.13
C VAL A 840 -1.07 -29.84 11.01
N ILE A 841 -1.43 -30.74 10.10
CA ILE A 841 -0.73 -30.95 8.83
C ILE A 841 -1.74 -30.75 7.69
N GLN A 842 -1.46 -29.81 6.80
CA GLN A 842 -2.26 -29.55 5.60
C GLN A 842 -1.84 -30.49 4.47
N ASN A 843 -2.80 -30.96 3.68
CA ASN A 843 -2.60 -31.86 2.52
C ASN A 843 -1.60 -33.00 2.82
N PRO A 844 -1.85 -33.82 3.86
CA PRO A 844 -0.89 -34.83 4.31
C PRO A 844 -0.70 -35.93 3.28
N ARG A 845 0.55 -36.41 3.15
CA ARG A 845 0.84 -37.68 2.49
C ARG A 845 0.48 -38.86 3.40
N TYR A 846 0.35 -40.06 2.83
CA TYR A 846 0.01 -41.26 3.59
C TYR A 846 0.99 -41.54 4.75
N ASP A 847 2.29 -41.34 4.54
CA ASP A 847 3.35 -41.50 5.55
C ASP A 847 3.29 -40.48 6.69
N GLN A 848 2.49 -39.42 6.53
CA GLN A 848 2.27 -38.37 7.53
C GLN A 848 0.98 -38.56 8.33
N LEU A 849 0.13 -39.54 7.97
CA LEU A 849 -1.07 -39.86 8.72
C LEU A 849 -0.71 -40.47 10.08
N VAL A 850 -1.48 -40.11 11.11
CA VAL A 850 -1.22 -40.54 12.48
C VAL A 850 -2.50 -41.12 13.07
N VAL A 851 -2.40 -42.31 13.67
CA VAL A 851 -3.51 -42.89 14.44
C VAL A 851 -3.86 -41.97 15.60
N GLY A 852 -5.16 -41.71 15.79
CA GLY A 852 -5.69 -40.71 16.72
C GLY A 852 -5.84 -39.30 16.14
N ALA A 853 -5.41 -39.04 14.90
CA ALA A 853 -5.66 -37.74 14.29
C ALA A 853 -7.12 -37.61 13.80
N ILE A 854 -7.68 -36.41 13.91
CA ILE A 854 -8.86 -36.01 13.13
C ILE A 854 -8.42 -35.86 11.68
N ILE A 855 -9.16 -36.45 10.74
CA ILE A 855 -8.89 -36.38 9.31
C ILE A 855 -10.01 -35.61 8.61
N ASN A 856 -9.64 -34.58 7.86
CA ASN A 856 -10.57 -33.70 7.15
C ASN A 856 -10.41 -33.90 5.64
N PHE A 857 -11.45 -34.41 4.98
CA PHE A 857 -11.48 -34.60 3.54
C PHE A 857 -11.84 -33.30 2.83
N ALA A 858 -11.14 -33.01 1.73
CA ALA A 858 -11.38 -31.81 0.94
C ALA A 858 -12.78 -31.84 0.30
N ARG A 859 -13.31 -30.65 -0.02
CA ARG A 859 -14.59 -30.48 -0.70
C ARG A 859 -14.59 -31.24 -2.04
N GLY A 860 -15.60 -32.07 -2.28
CA GLY A 860 -15.67 -32.87 -3.50
C GLY A 860 -14.63 -33.99 -3.61
N ALA A 861 -13.86 -34.29 -2.55
CA ALA A 861 -12.86 -35.34 -2.58
C ALA A 861 -13.51 -36.73 -2.62
N GLN A 862 -12.90 -37.67 -3.34
CA GLN A 862 -13.31 -39.08 -3.27
C GLN A 862 -12.93 -39.65 -1.90
N VAL A 863 -13.91 -40.18 -1.17
CA VAL A 863 -13.74 -40.78 0.18
C VAL A 863 -13.86 -42.29 0.11
N ALA A 864 -14.86 -42.80 -0.62
CA ALA A 864 -15.06 -44.22 -0.89
C ALA A 864 -15.67 -44.39 -2.29
N SER A 865 -16.78 -45.14 -2.42
CA SER A 865 -17.62 -45.15 -3.62
C SER A 865 -18.40 -43.83 -3.84
N TRP A 866 -18.24 -42.86 -2.92
CA TRP A 866 -18.88 -41.56 -2.93
C TRP A 866 -17.86 -40.43 -2.73
N PHE A 867 -18.30 -39.20 -2.98
CA PHE A 867 -17.50 -37.98 -2.89
C PHE A 867 -17.99 -37.11 -1.73
N ALA A 868 -17.06 -36.54 -0.97
CA ALA A 868 -17.32 -35.57 0.08
C ALA A 868 -18.13 -34.39 -0.47
N ASP A 869 -18.96 -33.79 0.39
CA ASP A 869 -19.83 -32.69 0.00
C ASP A 869 -19.03 -31.54 -0.64
N PRO A 870 -19.45 -30.99 -1.80
CA PRO A 870 -18.70 -29.95 -2.51
C PRO A 870 -18.66 -28.60 -1.78
N THR A 871 -19.54 -28.41 -0.78
CA THR A 871 -19.61 -27.19 0.05
C THR A 871 -18.89 -27.38 1.37
N TYR A 872 -19.09 -28.52 2.05
CA TYR A 872 -18.65 -28.72 3.43
C TYR A 872 -17.44 -29.66 3.57
N GLY A 873 -17.23 -30.59 2.63
CA GLY A 873 -16.26 -31.68 2.79
C GLY A 873 -16.76 -32.77 3.76
N HIS A 874 -15.84 -33.55 4.33
CA HIS A 874 -16.15 -34.61 5.30
C HIS A 874 -15.07 -34.73 6.37
N THR A 875 -15.35 -35.35 7.52
CA THR A 875 -14.37 -35.55 8.60
C THR A 875 -14.57 -36.87 9.35
N GLY A 876 -13.49 -37.36 9.96
CA GLY A 876 -13.46 -38.55 10.80
C GLY A 876 -12.27 -38.56 11.76
N VAL A 877 -12.05 -39.68 12.44
CA VAL A 877 -10.87 -39.90 13.31
C VAL A 877 -10.16 -41.19 12.89
N ILE A 878 -8.84 -41.13 12.69
CA ILE A 878 -8.04 -42.29 12.27
C ILE A 878 -7.88 -43.27 13.44
N ARG A 879 -8.39 -44.49 13.29
CA ARG A 879 -8.24 -45.59 14.28
C ARG A 879 -7.12 -46.57 13.92
N GLY A 880 -6.65 -46.56 12.67
CA GLY A 880 -5.60 -47.44 12.18
C GLY A 880 -5.10 -47.03 10.79
N LEU A 881 -3.92 -47.55 10.41
CA LEU A 881 -3.36 -47.46 9.07
C LEU A 881 -2.82 -48.85 8.68
N GLU A 882 -3.32 -49.43 7.59
CA GLU A 882 -2.85 -50.74 7.12
C GLU A 882 -2.88 -50.81 5.59
N ASN A 883 -1.79 -51.26 4.96
CA ASN A 883 -1.70 -51.55 3.52
C ASN A 883 -2.18 -50.43 2.56
N GLY A 884 -1.96 -49.15 2.91
CA GLY A 884 -2.40 -48.02 2.09
C GLY A 884 -3.86 -47.59 2.34
N CYS A 885 -4.55 -48.27 3.25
CA CYS A 885 -5.89 -47.92 3.73
C CYS A 885 -5.81 -47.12 5.04
N ILE A 886 -6.85 -46.33 5.27
CA ILE A 886 -7.06 -45.51 6.47
C ILE A 886 -8.29 -46.07 7.17
N GLN A 887 -8.10 -46.67 8.34
CA GLN A 887 -9.23 -47.08 9.16
C GLN A 887 -9.72 -45.89 9.98
N THR A 888 -11.02 -45.61 9.95
CA THR A 888 -11.61 -44.42 10.57
C THR A 888 -12.82 -44.74 11.46
N TYR A 889 -13.06 -43.86 12.43
CA TYR A 889 -14.39 -43.63 13.00
C TYR A 889 -15.03 -42.45 12.27
N GLU A 890 -16.22 -42.67 11.72
CA GLU A 890 -16.98 -41.64 10.99
C GLU A 890 -18.47 -41.72 11.33
N GLN A 891 -19.19 -40.65 11.01
CA GLN A 891 -20.63 -40.53 11.16
C GLN A 891 -21.20 -39.78 9.96
N ASN A 892 -22.47 -40.03 9.63
CA ASN A 892 -23.18 -39.47 8.47
C ASN A 892 -22.58 -39.90 7.14
N THR A 893 -22.37 -41.21 7.01
CA THR A 893 -21.79 -41.86 5.83
C THR A 893 -22.66 -43.03 5.40
N GLU A 894 -22.08 -44.13 4.90
CA GLU A 894 -22.77 -45.37 4.52
C GLU A 894 -23.57 -46.00 5.68
N LEU A 895 -23.14 -45.75 6.92
CA LEU A 895 -23.79 -46.26 8.13
C LEU A 895 -24.85 -45.29 8.69
N GLY A 896 -25.11 -44.17 8.01
CA GLY A 896 -26.07 -43.15 8.44
C GLY A 896 -25.56 -42.27 9.58
N MET A 897 -26.48 -41.65 10.33
CA MET A 897 -26.18 -40.64 11.36
C MET A 897 -25.71 -41.23 12.71
N ILE A 898 -24.93 -42.30 12.67
CA ILE A 898 -24.35 -42.99 13.84
C ILE A 898 -22.83 -43.14 13.70
N CYS A 899 -22.12 -43.22 14.84
CA CYS A 899 -20.69 -43.52 14.87
C CYS A 899 -20.44 -44.96 14.39
N GLY A 900 -19.60 -45.11 13.36
CA GLY A 900 -19.26 -46.41 12.79
C GLY A 900 -17.79 -46.53 12.40
N LYS A 901 -17.32 -47.78 12.31
CA LYS A 901 -15.97 -48.12 11.83
C LYS A 901 -16.01 -48.33 10.33
N LEU A 902 -15.15 -47.60 9.63
CA LEU A 902 -15.05 -47.66 8.18
C LEU A 902 -13.57 -47.77 7.77
N ASP A 903 -13.35 -48.28 6.56
CA ASP A 903 -12.04 -48.37 5.95
C ASP A 903 -12.06 -47.53 4.67
N ARG A 904 -11.09 -46.64 4.53
CA ARG A 904 -10.98 -45.67 3.44
C ARG A 904 -9.71 -45.91 2.64
N GLN A 905 -9.81 -45.83 1.32
CA GLN A 905 -8.63 -45.83 0.47
C GLN A 905 -7.93 -44.47 0.53
N PHE A 906 -6.60 -44.45 0.65
CA PHE A 906 -5.85 -43.23 0.38
C PHE A 906 -5.72 -43.04 -1.13
N TYR A 907 -6.35 -41.99 -1.68
CA TYR A 907 -6.30 -41.69 -3.11
C TYR A 907 -5.16 -40.73 -3.46
N SER A 908 -5.08 -39.58 -2.78
CA SER A 908 -4.04 -38.58 -2.99
C SER A 908 -3.96 -37.62 -1.79
N SER A 909 -2.85 -36.89 -1.66
CA SER A 909 -2.71 -35.82 -0.66
C SER A 909 -3.74 -34.70 -0.85
N ASN A 910 -4.24 -34.48 -2.07
CA ASN A 910 -5.20 -33.42 -2.38
C ASN A 910 -6.64 -33.80 -1.97
N ASN A 911 -6.90 -35.08 -1.66
CA ASN A 911 -8.21 -35.52 -1.17
C ASN A 911 -8.42 -35.21 0.32
N ILE A 912 -7.36 -34.92 1.06
CA ILE A 912 -7.39 -34.62 2.50
C ILE A 912 -6.94 -33.18 2.67
N SER A 913 -7.82 -32.29 3.13
CA SER A 913 -7.45 -30.90 3.37
C SER A 913 -6.45 -30.79 4.52
N SER A 914 -6.68 -31.52 5.61
CA SER A 914 -5.81 -31.52 6.77
C SER A 914 -5.99 -32.74 7.67
N ILE A 915 -4.99 -33.00 8.50
CA ILE A 915 -5.15 -33.79 9.73
C ILE A 915 -4.83 -32.93 10.95
N VAL A 916 -5.55 -33.18 12.04
CA VAL A 916 -5.34 -32.52 13.34
C VAL A 916 -4.95 -33.59 14.35
N ILE A 917 -3.73 -33.49 14.86
CA ILE A 917 -3.05 -34.52 15.63
C ILE A 917 -3.08 -34.10 17.10
N PRO A 918 -3.79 -34.84 17.99
CA PRO A 918 -3.72 -34.59 19.41
C PRO A 918 -2.30 -34.80 19.96
N PRO A 919 -1.97 -34.17 21.09
CA PRO A 919 -0.77 -34.52 21.82
C PRO A 919 -0.83 -36.00 22.24
N LYS A 920 0.35 -36.58 22.47
CA LYS A 920 0.48 -37.97 22.92
C LYS A 920 -0.02 -38.16 24.33
#